data_AF-A0A1Z7ZLR9-F1
#
_entry.id   AF-A0A1Z7ZLR9-F1
#
_cell.length_a   1.000
_cell.length_b   1.000
_cell.length_c   1.000
_cell.angle_alpha   90.00
_cell.angle_beta   90.00
_cell.angle_gamma   90.00
#
_symmetry.space_group_name_H-M   'P 1'
#
loop_
_entity.id
_entity.type
_entity.pdbx_description
1 polymer ?
#
loop_
_entity_poly.entity_id
_entity_poly.type
_entity_poly.pdbx_seq_one_letter_code
_entity_poly.pdbx_strand_id
1 'polypeptide(L)'
;MNKKKLLLKLFLLFCVVTTSAQIGNESQGTGSGVNITSGDYNTLYGDSSGFSLTSGLHTTFIGYNAGKSHTSQRDNTFIGAYAGEFATTGTDNVFIGAFAARYCNGTDNTVIGVEAGMVMTNGASDNTIVGEEAGQALLDGDDNVFIGEDAGYNTTTASDNTFVGSTSGRSNTTGYANAFFGDEAGYDNTTGYKNTAVGDSAGIDNGVGRLNTFIGQGAGCATEHADYNTFVGNYAGGDNNRNNNTSNANRNTFVGVFNGFTNREGEDNVGMGAFANYSQSIDILNITGQWGGPVSSGNPGKRSRTTFVGAQSYPNNSDVIAIGYKARVDGRYGITLGNESRAESNYSVAIGQGVHVNQLNTMALGGDTITNRLSVGIGTVAANANASLELADTDKGFLVNRLTTVERIALETAAANGLPIDATQQGLMVYDTDLNALVTWNGTTWNALEANTDAQDLTLASDVLSLTNDATTIDLSPYLDNTDTQDLSLSGSTLSISNGTGVDLSGLQDGTGTDAQALSLVTNTLSITGNASTVDLASYLDNTDTQDLSLSGSTLSISNGTGVDLSGLQDGTGTDAQALSLVTNTLSITGNASTVDLASYLDNTDTQDLSLSGSTLSISNGTGVDLSTLQDGTGTDAQNLTSASLSGNTLTVAIENGTSVNVDLSPILNTLESQNTAQQTQIDDLITRLTILEACACQTLDTEEVNTNRNSGPILYQNIPNPFNGTTSIKYYVPTIYKRAAIVFSNTAGQVIDNVSLKDLGENEMFFNSDSLAAGMYYYTLFVEGKKIDSKKMIIE
;
A
#
# COMPACT_ATOMS: atom_id res chain seq x y z
N MET A 1 26.80 -64.73 67.33
CA MET A 1 27.29 -63.41 66.87
C MET A 1 26.08 -62.48 66.72
N ASN A 2 26.10 -61.33 67.38
CA ASN A 2 24.88 -60.66 67.89
C ASN A 2 24.16 -59.79 66.83
N LYS A 3 22.98 -60.22 66.34
CA LYS A 3 22.13 -59.43 65.41
C LYS A 3 21.83 -58.01 65.93
N LYS A 4 21.76 -57.82 67.25
CA LYS A 4 21.61 -56.50 67.91
C LYS A 4 22.81 -55.56 67.68
N LYS A 5 24.04 -56.09 67.58
CA LYS A 5 25.23 -55.27 67.30
C LYS A 5 25.34 -54.92 65.81
N LEU A 6 24.82 -55.76 64.91
CA LEU A 6 24.74 -55.44 63.48
C LEU A 6 23.66 -54.39 63.23
N LEU A 7 22.48 -54.49 63.86
CA LEU A 7 21.43 -53.48 63.75
C LEU A 7 21.87 -52.13 64.34
N LEU A 8 22.55 -52.13 65.50
CA LEU A 8 23.06 -50.90 66.10
C LEU A 8 24.18 -50.26 65.25
N LYS A 9 25.05 -51.07 64.64
CA LYS A 9 26.06 -50.57 63.69
C LYS A 9 25.44 -50.07 62.38
N LEU A 10 24.39 -50.72 61.87
CA LEU A 10 23.66 -50.28 60.68
C LEU A 10 22.90 -48.98 60.97
N PHE A 11 22.32 -48.86 62.18
CA PHE A 11 21.65 -47.65 62.64
C PHE A 11 22.64 -46.49 62.85
N LEU A 12 23.83 -46.74 63.44
CA LEU A 12 24.88 -45.73 63.55
C LEU A 12 25.54 -45.37 62.20
N LEU A 13 25.60 -46.29 61.23
CA LEU A 13 26.10 -46.01 59.88
C LEU A 13 25.11 -45.15 59.07
N PHE A 14 23.80 -45.22 59.38
CA PHE A 14 22.77 -44.32 58.86
C PHE A 14 22.63 -43.00 59.64
N CYS A 15 23.25 -42.88 60.82
CA CYS A 15 23.29 -41.64 61.62
C CYS A 15 24.59 -40.83 61.40
N VAL A 16 25.24 -40.96 60.25
CA VAL A 16 26.23 -39.96 59.82
C VAL A 16 25.43 -38.75 59.35
N VAL A 17 25.08 -37.87 60.27
CA VAL A 17 24.62 -36.52 59.94
C VAL A 17 25.83 -35.81 59.37
N THR A 18 25.92 -35.71 58.04
CA THR A 18 26.81 -34.74 57.40
C THR A 18 26.30 -33.36 57.77
N THR A 19 26.77 -32.80 58.88
CA THR A 19 26.66 -31.36 59.11
C THR A 19 27.58 -30.72 58.07
N SER A 20 27.02 -30.27 56.95
CA SER A 20 27.73 -29.29 56.12
C SER A 20 27.94 -28.08 57.03
N ALA A 21 29.18 -27.81 57.42
CA ALA A 21 29.47 -26.60 58.16
C ALA A 21 29.04 -25.43 57.27
N GLN A 22 28.16 -24.57 57.78
CA GLN A 22 27.81 -23.31 57.12
C GLN A 22 29.07 -22.43 57.16
N ILE A 23 29.61 -22.09 56.00
CA ILE A 23 30.82 -21.28 55.88
C ILE A 23 30.42 -19.91 55.33
N GLY A 24 30.88 -18.83 55.98
CA GLY A 24 30.81 -17.48 55.42
C GLY A 24 29.40 -16.91 55.25
N ASN A 25 28.41 -17.37 56.01
CA ASN A 25 27.10 -16.71 56.07
C ASN A 25 27.13 -15.57 57.08
N GLU A 26 26.79 -14.34 56.67
CA GLU A 26 26.57 -13.19 57.55
C GLU A 26 25.07 -12.90 57.65
N SER A 27 24.50 -12.85 58.86
CA SER A 27 23.09 -12.52 59.06
C SER A 27 22.89 -11.53 60.21
N GLN A 28 22.10 -10.48 59.98
CA GLN A 28 21.74 -9.46 60.97
C GLN A 28 20.27 -9.02 60.79
N GLY A 29 19.50 -9.02 61.89
CA GLY A 29 18.08 -8.65 61.91
C GLY A 29 17.19 -9.79 62.41
N THR A 30 16.03 -9.44 62.96
CA THR A 30 15.07 -10.45 63.47
C THR A 30 14.57 -11.31 62.32
N GLY A 31 14.63 -12.65 62.47
CA GLY A 31 14.16 -13.57 61.43
C GLY A 31 15.06 -13.68 60.19
N SER A 32 16.19 -12.98 60.13
CA SER A 32 17.12 -13.07 59.01
C SER A 32 17.81 -14.44 58.98
N GLY A 33 17.80 -15.12 57.83
CA GLY A 33 18.53 -16.38 57.61
C GLY A 33 18.22 -17.55 58.57
N VAL A 34 17.11 -17.49 59.31
CA VAL A 34 16.84 -18.43 60.43
C VAL A 34 16.60 -19.88 60.00
N ASN A 35 16.25 -20.11 58.72
CA ASN A 35 15.96 -21.44 58.18
C ASN A 35 17.14 -22.04 57.40
N ILE A 36 18.34 -21.44 57.41
CA ILE A 36 19.50 -21.99 56.69
C ILE A 36 19.90 -23.32 57.33
N THR A 37 19.82 -24.39 56.56
CA THR A 37 20.18 -25.76 56.98
C THR A 37 21.45 -26.25 56.28
N SER A 38 21.70 -25.77 55.07
CA SER A 38 22.91 -25.97 54.25
C SER A 38 23.13 -24.71 53.39
N GLY A 39 24.22 -24.61 52.65
CA GLY A 39 24.52 -23.42 51.84
C GLY A 39 25.43 -22.41 52.55
N ASP A 40 26.27 -21.75 51.76
CA ASP A 40 27.45 -21.01 52.19
C ASP A 40 27.51 -19.63 51.51
N TYR A 41 28.29 -18.72 52.09
CA TYR A 41 28.62 -17.41 51.52
C TYR A 41 27.43 -16.49 51.23
N ASN A 42 26.42 -16.50 52.11
CA ASN A 42 25.24 -15.62 52.00
C ASN A 42 25.35 -14.40 52.93
N THR A 43 25.00 -13.22 52.45
CA THR A 43 25.01 -11.96 53.20
C THR A 43 23.59 -11.43 53.38
N LEU A 44 23.06 -11.43 54.61
CA LEU A 44 21.66 -11.14 54.94
C LEU A 44 21.54 -10.01 55.99
N TYR A 45 20.91 -8.88 55.65
CA TYR A 45 20.76 -7.74 56.55
C TYR A 45 19.34 -7.16 56.47
N GLY A 46 18.59 -7.21 57.57
CA GLY A 46 17.23 -6.66 57.67
C GLY A 46 16.25 -7.67 58.26
N ASP A 47 15.15 -7.16 58.81
CA ASP A 47 14.09 -8.01 59.38
C ASP A 47 13.52 -8.94 58.30
N SER A 48 13.50 -10.24 58.60
CA SER A 48 12.99 -11.32 57.75
C SER A 48 13.69 -11.44 56.37
N SER A 49 14.89 -10.86 56.21
CA SER A 49 15.72 -11.05 55.00
C SER A 49 16.14 -12.51 54.83
N GLY A 50 15.84 -13.12 53.68
CA GLY A 50 16.11 -14.53 53.45
C GLY A 50 15.44 -15.48 54.45
N PHE A 51 14.27 -15.13 55.00
CA PHE A 51 13.61 -15.91 56.07
C PHE A 51 13.48 -17.40 55.71
N SER A 52 13.09 -17.74 54.48
CA SER A 52 12.87 -19.12 54.03
C SER A 52 14.12 -19.80 53.46
N LEU A 53 15.28 -19.14 53.48
CA LEU A 53 16.50 -19.64 52.85
C LEU A 53 17.00 -20.90 53.56
N THR A 54 17.02 -22.04 52.87
CA THR A 54 17.41 -23.35 53.42
C THR A 54 18.77 -23.86 52.93
N SER A 55 19.10 -23.63 51.65
CA SER A 55 20.26 -24.24 50.97
C SER A 55 20.90 -23.37 49.87
N GLY A 56 20.58 -22.07 49.80
CA GLY A 56 21.15 -21.15 48.81
C GLY A 56 22.61 -20.78 49.07
N LEU A 57 23.28 -20.30 48.02
CA LEU A 57 24.73 -20.00 48.00
C LEU A 57 24.99 -18.66 47.30
N HIS A 58 25.97 -17.91 47.80
CA HIS A 58 26.43 -16.63 47.22
C HIS A 58 25.33 -15.56 47.05
N THR A 59 24.30 -15.54 47.91
CA THR A 59 23.26 -14.51 47.82
C THR A 59 23.55 -13.31 48.72
N THR A 60 23.11 -12.14 48.30
CA THR A 60 23.18 -10.90 49.09
C THR A 60 21.78 -10.32 49.25
N PHE A 61 21.17 -10.40 50.42
CA PHE A 61 19.85 -9.82 50.71
C PHE A 61 19.95 -8.72 51.76
N ILE A 62 19.59 -7.49 51.39
CA ILE A 62 19.66 -6.31 52.27
C ILE A 62 18.33 -5.55 52.22
N GLY A 63 17.55 -5.57 53.29
CA GLY A 63 16.28 -4.87 53.40
C GLY A 63 15.21 -5.66 54.16
N TYR A 64 14.12 -4.99 54.52
CA TYR A 64 12.96 -5.63 55.14
C TYR A 64 12.30 -6.60 54.16
N ASN A 65 12.18 -7.89 54.53
CA ASN A 65 11.66 -8.98 53.69
C ASN A 65 12.37 -9.18 52.33
N ALA A 66 13.61 -8.69 52.14
CA ALA A 66 14.37 -8.96 50.93
C ALA A 66 14.61 -10.48 50.78
N GLY A 67 14.21 -11.07 49.65
CA GLY A 67 14.36 -12.51 49.39
C GLY A 67 13.63 -13.43 50.40
N LYS A 68 12.56 -12.97 51.05
CA LYS A 68 11.88 -13.70 52.15
C LYS A 68 11.49 -15.13 51.80
N SER A 69 10.98 -15.36 50.59
CA SER A 69 10.48 -16.67 50.11
C SER A 69 11.54 -17.50 49.38
N HIS A 70 12.76 -16.98 49.28
CA HIS A 70 13.90 -17.64 48.66
C HIS A 70 14.30 -18.87 49.48
N THR A 71 14.58 -20.01 48.84
CA THR A 71 14.77 -21.30 49.53
C THR A 71 16.11 -21.96 49.23
N SER A 72 16.47 -22.14 47.96
CA SER A 72 17.63 -22.95 47.55
C SER A 72 18.38 -22.37 46.35
N GLN A 73 17.90 -21.26 45.81
CA GLN A 73 18.47 -20.61 44.64
C GLN A 73 19.80 -19.93 45.04
N ARG A 74 20.57 -19.48 44.05
CA ARG A 74 21.96 -19.06 44.24
C ARG A 74 22.25 -17.78 43.48
N ASP A 75 23.37 -17.14 43.81
CA ASP A 75 23.99 -16.06 43.03
C ASP A 75 23.04 -14.86 42.78
N ASN A 76 22.16 -14.57 43.75
CA ASN A 76 21.17 -13.48 43.67
C ASN A 76 21.56 -12.31 44.58
N THR A 77 21.42 -11.07 44.11
CA THR A 77 21.64 -9.84 44.89
C THR A 77 20.35 -9.03 45.01
N PHE A 78 19.69 -9.03 46.17
CA PHE A 78 18.46 -8.29 46.43
C PHE A 78 18.67 -7.18 47.48
N ILE A 79 18.48 -5.92 47.11
CA ILE A 79 18.72 -4.77 47.98
C ILE A 79 17.51 -3.83 47.95
N GLY A 80 16.75 -3.74 49.04
CA GLY A 80 15.56 -2.91 49.14
C GLY A 80 14.46 -3.59 49.96
N ALA A 81 13.49 -2.81 50.44
CA ALA A 81 12.32 -3.39 51.10
C ALA A 81 11.51 -4.21 50.09
N TYR A 82 11.26 -5.48 50.40
CA TYR A 82 10.49 -6.40 49.57
C TYR A 82 11.09 -6.75 48.20
N ALA A 83 12.38 -6.45 47.96
CA ALA A 83 13.07 -6.87 46.74
C ALA A 83 13.08 -8.41 46.66
N GLY A 84 12.53 -8.96 45.58
CA GLY A 84 12.38 -10.42 45.39
C GLY A 84 11.64 -11.14 46.53
N GLU A 85 10.71 -10.49 47.24
CA GLU A 85 10.04 -11.07 48.43
C GLU A 85 9.42 -12.45 48.17
N PHE A 86 8.77 -12.62 47.03
CA PHE A 86 8.04 -13.82 46.64
C PHE A 86 8.77 -14.65 45.57
N ALA A 87 10.04 -14.34 45.30
CA ALA A 87 10.88 -15.15 44.41
C ALA A 87 11.10 -16.54 45.04
N THR A 88 10.58 -17.58 44.37
CA THR A 88 10.67 -18.98 44.82
C THR A 88 11.48 -19.87 43.87
N THR A 89 11.89 -19.32 42.73
CA THR A 89 12.86 -19.88 41.77
C THR A 89 13.72 -18.74 41.23
N GLY A 90 14.61 -19.02 40.28
CA GLY A 90 15.47 -17.98 39.68
C GLY A 90 16.84 -17.83 40.34
N THR A 91 17.89 -17.85 39.54
CA THR A 91 19.29 -17.64 39.92
C THR A 91 19.86 -16.48 39.13
N ASP A 92 21.01 -15.98 39.57
CA ASP A 92 21.80 -15.01 38.80
C ASP A 92 21.09 -13.64 38.59
N ASN A 93 20.20 -13.26 39.50
CA ASN A 93 19.46 -12.00 39.42
C ASN A 93 20.04 -10.88 40.31
N VAL A 94 19.91 -9.63 39.86
CA VAL A 94 20.23 -8.42 40.63
C VAL A 94 18.98 -7.56 40.77
N PHE A 95 18.40 -7.48 41.97
CA PHE A 95 17.20 -6.67 42.26
C PHE A 95 17.53 -5.56 43.25
N ILE A 96 17.40 -4.29 42.88
CA ILE A 96 17.75 -3.16 43.72
C ILE A 96 16.63 -2.11 43.71
N GLY A 97 15.96 -1.92 44.84
CA GLY A 97 14.85 -0.97 44.99
C GLY A 97 13.72 -1.54 45.84
N ALA A 98 12.83 -0.67 46.32
CA ALA A 98 11.63 -1.13 47.04
C ALA A 98 10.69 -1.83 46.05
N PHE A 99 10.25 -3.05 46.38
CA PHE A 99 9.39 -3.88 45.53
C PHE A 99 9.98 -4.25 44.15
N ALA A 100 11.28 -4.04 43.92
CA ALA A 100 11.95 -4.47 42.69
C ALA A 100 11.78 -5.98 42.48
N ALA A 101 11.26 -6.37 41.32
CA ALA A 101 11.08 -7.76 40.92
C ALA A 101 10.40 -8.64 41.99
N ARG A 102 9.41 -8.07 42.71
CA ARG A 102 8.83 -8.67 43.93
C ARG A 102 8.37 -10.11 43.76
N TYR A 103 7.82 -10.45 42.59
CA TYR A 103 7.29 -11.77 42.25
C TYR A 103 8.18 -12.56 41.27
N CYS A 104 9.39 -12.10 40.97
CA CYS A 104 10.22 -12.67 39.92
C CYS A 104 10.69 -14.10 40.21
N ASN A 105 10.43 -15.00 39.26
CA ASN A 105 10.82 -16.41 39.32
C ASN A 105 11.81 -16.81 38.20
N GLY A 106 12.15 -15.89 37.29
CA GLY A 106 13.09 -16.11 36.18
C GLY A 106 14.56 -15.93 36.57
N THR A 107 15.47 -16.14 35.61
CA THR A 107 16.92 -16.10 35.80
C THR A 107 17.56 -14.93 35.05
N ASP A 108 18.79 -14.59 35.42
CA ASP A 108 19.65 -13.69 34.63
C ASP A 108 19.10 -12.27 34.44
N ASN A 109 18.25 -11.78 35.36
CA ASN A 109 17.67 -10.44 35.27
C ASN A 109 18.46 -9.40 36.09
N THR A 110 18.61 -8.19 35.54
CA THR A 110 19.06 -6.99 36.26
C THR A 110 17.91 -6.00 36.39
N VAL A 111 17.40 -5.79 37.61
CA VAL A 111 16.24 -4.94 37.89
C VAL A 111 16.58 -3.90 38.96
N ILE A 112 16.53 -2.62 38.61
CA ILE A 112 16.94 -1.51 39.49
C ILE A 112 15.90 -0.38 39.45
N GLY A 113 15.20 -0.16 40.56
CA GLY A 113 14.17 0.89 40.68
C GLY A 113 13.09 0.53 41.67
N VAL A 114 12.31 1.52 42.09
CA VAL A 114 11.10 1.26 42.90
C VAL A 114 10.04 0.68 41.97
N GLU A 115 9.46 -0.46 42.36
CA GLU A 115 8.43 -1.19 41.59
C GLU A 115 8.83 -1.63 40.17
N ALA A 116 10.11 -1.53 39.83
CA ALA A 116 10.66 -2.03 38.57
C ALA A 116 10.42 -3.54 38.44
N GLY A 117 9.86 -3.98 37.32
CA GLY A 117 9.57 -5.39 37.04
C GLY A 117 8.72 -6.09 38.12
N MET A 118 7.86 -5.35 38.84
CA MET A 118 7.22 -5.85 40.05
C MET A 118 6.52 -7.20 39.86
N VAL A 119 5.76 -7.38 38.76
CA VAL A 119 4.86 -8.53 38.56
C VAL A 119 5.39 -9.65 37.64
N MET A 120 6.71 -9.84 37.55
CA MET A 120 7.36 -10.90 36.75
C MET A 120 7.09 -12.34 37.26
N THR A 121 5.84 -12.78 37.31
CA THR A 121 5.42 -13.99 38.02
C THR A 121 5.75 -15.30 37.30
N ASN A 122 5.93 -15.28 35.98
CA ASN A 122 5.85 -16.46 35.11
C ASN A 122 7.18 -16.85 34.44
N GLY A 123 8.32 -16.41 34.98
CA GLY A 123 9.63 -16.85 34.51
C GLY A 123 10.32 -15.94 33.51
N ALA A 124 9.93 -14.65 33.44
CA ALA A 124 10.65 -13.63 32.69
C ALA A 124 12.14 -13.62 33.03
N SER A 125 13.00 -13.86 32.04
CA SER A 125 14.44 -14.08 32.17
C SER A 125 15.22 -13.20 31.18
N ASP A 126 16.52 -13.02 31.44
CA ASP A 126 17.44 -12.27 30.56
C ASP A 126 17.04 -10.78 30.34
N ASN A 127 16.34 -10.17 31.30
CA ASN A 127 15.90 -8.77 31.19
C ASN A 127 16.82 -7.78 31.93
N THR A 128 17.02 -6.59 31.36
CA THR A 128 17.64 -5.42 32.02
C THR A 128 16.60 -4.31 32.19
N ILE A 129 16.15 -4.07 33.42
CA ILE A 129 15.09 -3.12 33.77
C ILE A 129 15.64 -2.11 34.77
N VAL A 130 15.68 -0.82 34.41
CA VAL A 130 16.27 0.24 35.23
C VAL A 130 15.40 1.50 35.18
N GLY A 131 14.75 1.85 36.29
CA GLY A 131 13.86 3.00 36.41
C GLY A 131 12.73 2.74 37.41
N GLU A 132 12.11 3.80 37.93
CA GLU A 132 10.86 3.64 38.66
C GLU A 132 9.79 3.08 37.72
N GLU A 133 9.07 2.05 38.18
CA GLU A 133 7.93 1.45 37.45
C GLU A 133 8.25 0.94 36.02
N ALA A 134 9.54 0.87 35.66
CA ALA A 134 10.00 0.30 34.40
C ALA A 134 9.60 -1.18 34.33
N GLY A 135 8.96 -1.60 33.23
CA GLY A 135 8.47 -2.97 33.04
C GLY A 135 7.52 -3.46 34.14
N GLN A 136 6.81 -2.58 34.85
CA GLN A 136 6.03 -2.93 36.04
C GLN A 136 5.02 -4.06 35.78
N ALA A 137 4.41 -4.10 34.58
CA ALA A 137 3.43 -5.10 34.15
C ALA A 137 4.00 -6.38 33.51
N LEU A 138 5.34 -6.53 33.40
CA LEU A 138 5.97 -7.66 32.70
C LEU A 138 5.71 -8.97 33.44
N LEU A 139 5.16 -9.97 32.75
CA LEU A 139 4.77 -11.28 33.29
C LEU A 139 5.77 -12.39 32.94
N ASP A 140 6.03 -12.58 31.65
CA ASP A 140 6.80 -13.70 31.06
C ASP A 140 7.59 -13.32 29.79
N GLY A 141 7.80 -12.04 29.52
CA GLY A 141 8.64 -11.59 28.41
C GLY A 141 10.14 -11.69 28.74
N ASP A 142 10.92 -12.14 27.76
CA ASP A 142 12.36 -12.37 27.88
C ASP A 142 13.15 -11.39 26.99
N ASP A 143 14.46 -11.27 27.23
CA ASP A 143 15.39 -10.51 26.39
C ASP A 143 15.02 -9.01 26.21
N ASN A 144 14.41 -8.38 27.23
CA ASN A 144 14.06 -6.96 27.17
C ASN A 144 15.08 -6.05 27.88
N VAL A 145 15.27 -4.85 27.35
CA VAL A 145 16.04 -3.76 27.96
C VAL A 145 15.13 -2.55 28.16
N PHE A 146 14.72 -2.26 29.38
CA PHE A 146 13.90 -1.10 29.73
C PHE A 146 14.69 -0.15 30.64
N ILE A 147 15.01 1.05 30.18
CA ILE A 147 15.81 2.02 30.92
C ILE A 147 15.14 3.41 30.88
N GLY A 148 14.63 3.86 32.01
CA GLY A 148 13.88 5.11 32.16
C GLY A 148 12.70 4.92 33.11
N GLU A 149 12.20 6.02 33.68
CA GLU A 149 10.93 5.97 34.42
C GLU A 149 9.81 5.54 33.45
N ASP A 150 9.00 4.58 33.88
CA ASP A 150 7.87 4.03 33.12
C ASP A 150 8.20 3.45 31.73
N ALA A 151 9.48 3.16 31.44
CA ALA A 151 9.88 2.47 30.23
C ALA A 151 9.23 1.08 30.18
N GLY A 152 8.45 0.79 29.15
CA GLY A 152 7.72 -0.48 29.01
C GLY A 152 6.67 -0.75 30.10
N TYR A 153 6.15 0.27 30.80
CA TYR A 153 5.23 0.13 31.95
C TYR A 153 4.11 -0.90 31.75
N ASN A 154 3.38 -0.86 30.62
CA ASN A 154 2.27 -1.78 30.34
C ASN A 154 2.68 -3.07 29.60
N THR A 155 3.97 -3.33 29.40
CA THR A 155 4.42 -4.52 28.65
C THR A 155 4.13 -5.77 29.45
N THR A 156 3.35 -6.70 28.91
CA THR A 156 2.91 -7.90 29.63
C THR A 156 3.70 -9.14 29.24
N THR A 157 3.66 -9.54 27.98
CA THR A 157 4.24 -10.82 27.51
C THR A 157 5.20 -10.63 26.33
N ALA A 158 5.72 -9.42 26.14
CA ALA A 158 6.55 -9.11 24.98
C ALA A 158 8.03 -9.38 25.23
N SER A 159 8.73 -9.85 24.19
CA SER A 159 10.17 -10.15 24.22
C SER A 159 10.94 -9.31 23.21
N ASP A 160 12.28 -9.33 23.32
CA ASP A 160 13.22 -8.70 22.39
C ASP A 160 13.08 -7.18 22.24
N ASN A 161 12.51 -6.47 23.22
CA ASN A 161 12.34 -5.01 23.13
C ASN A 161 13.49 -4.26 23.82
N THR A 162 13.94 -3.17 23.22
CA THR A 162 14.87 -2.21 23.82
C THR A 162 14.19 -0.85 23.91
N PHE A 163 13.84 -0.40 25.11
CA PHE A 163 13.24 0.91 25.40
C PHE A 163 14.17 1.72 26.31
N VAL A 164 14.63 2.87 25.83
CA VAL A 164 15.58 3.73 26.56
C VAL A 164 15.11 5.18 26.50
N GLY A 165 14.61 5.71 27.63
CA GLY A 165 14.03 7.05 27.77
C GLY A 165 12.85 7.03 28.75
N SER A 166 12.45 8.19 29.30
CA SER A 166 11.23 8.26 30.11
C SER A 166 10.05 7.85 29.24
N THR A 167 9.18 7.01 29.77
CA THR A 167 7.95 6.53 29.10
C THR A 167 8.14 5.92 27.70
N SER A 168 9.37 5.50 27.35
CA SER A 168 9.63 4.84 26.07
C SER A 168 8.88 3.51 26.00
N GLY A 169 8.08 3.31 24.96
CA GLY A 169 7.23 2.12 24.81
C GLY A 169 6.20 1.93 25.93
N ARG A 170 5.78 2.97 26.65
CA ARG A 170 4.92 2.86 27.84
C ARG A 170 3.64 2.05 27.62
N SER A 171 2.96 2.25 26.50
CA SER A 171 1.70 1.57 26.16
C SER A 171 1.89 0.21 25.46
N ASN A 172 3.13 -0.25 25.27
CA ASN A 172 3.40 -1.55 24.66
C ASN A 172 2.82 -2.65 25.54
N THR A 173 2.07 -3.57 24.94
CA THR A 173 1.45 -4.70 25.65
C THR A 173 2.11 -6.01 25.23
N THR A 174 2.01 -6.37 23.95
CA THR A 174 2.54 -7.62 23.39
C THR A 174 3.47 -7.41 22.18
N GLY A 175 3.74 -6.16 21.79
CA GLY A 175 4.62 -5.83 20.68
C GLY A 175 6.08 -6.21 20.98
N TYR A 176 6.73 -6.92 20.05
CA TYR A 176 8.05 -7.53 20.24
C TYR A 176 9.09 -7.00 19.24
N ALA A 177 10.37 -7.23 19.53
CA ALA A 177 11.50 -6.84 18.66
C ALA A 177 11.53 -5.33 18.31
N ASN A 178 11.05 -4.45 19.19
CA ASN A 178 11.10 -3.01 18.98
C ASN A 178 12.35 -2.37 19.62
N ALA A 179 12.87 -1.31 19.01
CA ALA A 179 14.05 -0.58 19.47
C ALA A 179 13.75 0.92 19.57
N PHE A 180 13.41 1.39 20.76
CA PHE A 180 13.03 2.77 21.06
C PHE A 180 14.07 3.47 21.93
N PHE A 181 14.55 4.62 21.48
CA PHE A 181 15.58 5.43 22.14
C PHE A 181 15.16 6.90 22.12
N GLY A 182 14.76 7.45 23.26
CA GLY A 182 14.28 8.83 23.41
C GLY A 182 13.13 8.91 24.41
N ASP A 183 12.91 10.11 24.95
CA ASP A 183 11.71 10.40 25.74
C ASP A 183 10.46 10.21 24.87
N GLU A 184 9.45 9.51 25.40
CA GLU A 184 8.22 9.14 24.68
C GLU A 184 8.43 8.37 23.35
N ALA A 185 9.62 7.85 23.06
CA ALA A 185 9.86 7.10 21.83
C ALA A 185 8.97 5.84 21.81
N GLY A 186 8.11 5.73 20.80
CA GLY A 186 7.14 4.63 20.66
C GLY A 186 6.07 4.57 21.77
N TYR A 187 5.77 5.67 22.46
CA TYR A 187 4.89 5.72 23.63
C TYR A 187 3.56 4.95 23.46
N ASP A 188 2.84 5.15 22.35
CA ASP A 188 1.54 4.53 22.06
C ASP A 188 1.62 3.29 21.14
N ASN A 189 2.81 2.71 20.97
CA ASN A 189 2.93 1.39 20.35
C ASN A 189 2.26 0.35 21.27
N THR A 190 1.23 -0.36 20.82
CA THR A 190 0.46 -1.33 21.64
C THR A 190 0.87 -2.77 21.33
N THR A 191 0.71 -3.20 20.08
CA THR A 191 1.06 -4.55 19.60
C THR A 191 2.00 -4.54 18.39
N GLY A 192 2.39 -3.34 17.93
CA GLY A 192 3.33 -3.18 16.82
C GLY A 192 4.69 -3.81 17.13
N TYR A 193 5.34 -4.33 16.09
CA TYR A 193 6.58 -5.12 16.23
C TYR A 193 7.62 -4.74 15.18
N LYS A 194 8.90 -5.00 15.50
CA LYS A 194 10.04 -4.72 14.62
C LYS A 194 10.14 -3.25 14.19
N ASN A 195 9.76 -2.32 15.06
CA ASN A 195 9.90 -0.90 14.82
C ASN A 195 11.19 -0.38 15.45
N THR A 196 11.84 0.58 14.79
CA THR A 196 12.97 1.33 15.35
C THR A 196 12.56 2.80 15.47
N ALA A 197 12.66 3.38 16.66
CA ALA A 197 12.39 4.80 16.90
C ALA A 197 13.56 5.43 17.69
N VAL A 198 14.23 6.42 17.12
CA VAL A 198 15.39 7.08 17.73
C VAL A 198 15.20 8.58 17.71
N GLY A 199 14.94 9.17 18.87
CA GLY A 199 14.66 10.59 19.06
C GLY A 199 13.51 10.82 20.03
N ASP A 200 13.51 11.98 20.67
CA ASP A 200 12.38 12.48 21.46
C ASP A 200 11.10 12.49 20.62
N SER A 201 10.03 11.89 21.16
CA SER A 201 8.73 11.75 20.49
C SER A 201 8.77 11.04 19.12
N ALA A 202 9.80 10.25 18.82
CA ALA A 202 9.86 9.48 17.57
C ALA A 202 8.84 8.33 17.61
N GLY A 203 7.98 8.25 16.59
CA GLY A 203 7.00 7.17 16.45
C GLY A 203 5.99 7.01 17.58
N ILE A 204 5.65 8.08 18.33
CA ILE A 204 4.70 8.06 19.47
C ILE A 204 3.44 7.26 19.10
N ASP A 205 2.68 7.71 18.10
CA ASP A 205 1.37 7.14 17.77
C ASP A 205 1.48 5.96 16.79
N ASN A 206 2.46 5.05 16.93
CA ASN A 206 2.61 3.95 15.96
C ASN A 206 1.51 2.87 16.09
N GLY A 207 0.86 2.74 17.26
CA GLY A 207 -0.26 1.84 17.47
C GLY A 207 0.10 0.36 17.23
N VAL A 208 -0.40 -0.21 16.13
CA VAL A 208 -0.11 -1.61 15.70
C VAL A 208 0.86 -1.69 14.51
N GLY A 209 1.40 -0.56 14.05
CA GLY A 209 2.29 -0.48 12.90
C GLY A 209 3.55 -1.33 13.08
N ARG A 210 4.11 -1.84 11.98
CA ARG A 210 5.27 -2.75 12.01
C ARG A 210 6.32 -2.41 10.97
N LEU A 211 7.54 -2.85 11.25
CA LEU A 211 8.69 -2.73 10.35
C LEU A 211 8.97 -1.27 9.93
N ASN A 212 8.72 -0.32 10.82
CA ASN A 212 9.01 1.09 10.60
C ASN A 212 10.38 1.48 11.17
N THR A 213 11.03 2.46 10.54
CA THR A 213 12.26 3.10 11.00
C THR A 213 12.04 4.61 11.12
N PHE A 214 12.09 5.14 12.34
CA PHE A 214 11.92 6.56 12.65
C PHE A 214 13.19 7.07 13.34
N ILE A 215 13.90 8.02 12.73
CA ILE A 215 15.15 8.56 13.26
C ILE A 215 15.11 10.09 13.20
N GLY A 216 15.10 10.74 14.36
CA GLY A 216 15.01 12.19 14.54
C GLY A 216 13.88 12.57 15.49
N GLN A 217 14.01 13.73 16.16
CA GLN A 217 12.96 14.25 17.04
C GLN A 217 11.64 14.43 16.26
N GLY A 218 10.55 13.86 16.78
CA GLY A 218 9.23 13.87 16.17
C GLY A 218 9.10 13.13 14.83
N ALA A 219 10.08 12.34 14.41
CA ALA A 219 9.98 11.54 13.19
C ALA A 219 8.83 10.54 13.32
N GLY A 220 7.89 10.56 12.37
CA GLY A 220 6.73 9.68 12.37
C GLY A 220 5.79 9.81 13.58
N CYS A 221 5.80 10.94 14.32
CA CYS A 221 5.08 11.05 15.59
C CYS A 221 3.58 10.73 15.53
N ALA A 222 2.91 10.94 14.39
CA ALA A 222 1.49 10.61 14.20
C ALA A 222 1.25 9.43 13.22
N THR A 223 2.12 8.41 13.22
CA THR A 223 2.13 7.28 12.26
C THR A 223 1.27 6.08 12.66
N GLU A 224 -0.02 6.30 12.87
CA GLU A 224 -0.90 5.25 13.41
C GLU A 224 -1.17 4.14 12.39
N HIS A 225 -0.91 2.88 12.75
CA HIS A 225 -1.15 1.67 11.94
C HIS A 225 -0.44 1.56 10.58
N ALA A 226 0.54 2.42 10.29
CA ALA A 226 1.24 2.33 9.02
C ALA A 226 2.44 1.37 9.13
N ASP A 227 2.73 0.68 8.03
CA ASP A 227 3.77 -0.34 7.93
C ASP A 227 4.85 0.05 6.92
N TYR A 228 6.06 -0.48 7.14
CA TYR A 228 7.19 -0.42 6.20
C TYR A 228 7.66 1.00 5.85
N ASN A 229 7.53 1.95 6.79
CA ASN A 229 7.97 3.33 6.57
C ASN A 229 9.41 3.56 7.04
N THR A 230 10.14 4.43 6.36
CA THR A 230 11.48 4.87 6.73
C THR A 230 11.53 6.40 6.77
N PHE A 231 11.50 6.97 7.97
CA PHE A 231 11.57 8.42 8.18
C PHE A 231 12.85 8.79 8.92
N VAL A 232 13.68 9.61 8.28
CA VAL A 232 14.98 10.04 8.81
C VAL A 232 15.09 11.55 8.72
N GLY A 233 15.04 12.24 9.85
CA GLY A 233 15.08 13.69 9.97
C GLY A 233 14.08 14.21 10.99
N ASN A 234 14.32 15.41 11.50
CA ASN A 234 13.40 16.09 12.40
C ASN A 234 12.01 16.23 11.76
N TYR A 235 10.99 15.67 12.41
CA TYR A 235 9.60 15.62 11.93
C TYR A 235 9.41 15.09 10.49
N ALA A 236 10.32 14.24 10.01
CA ALA A 236 10.08 13.49 8.77
C ALA A 236 8.83 12.61 8.94
N GLY A 237 7.87 12.69 8.01
CA GLY A 237 6.60 11.95 8.10
C GLY A 237 5.74 12.24 9.33
N GLY A 238 5.89 13.41 9.97
CA GLY A 238 5.25 13.68 11.28
C GLY A 238 3.71 13.59 11.34
N ASP A 239 3.00 13.82 10.24
CA ASP A 239 1.52 13.67 10.10
C ASP A 239 1.16 12.49 9.19
N ASN A 240 2.00 11.45 9.12
CA ASN A 240 1.77 10.30 8.25
C ASN A 240 0.63 9.43 8.78
N ASN A 241 -0.47 9.20 8.06
CA ASN A 241 -1.59 8.35 8.54
C ASN A 241 -2.42 8.83 9.75
N ARG A 242 -2.49 10.13 10.05
CA ARG A 242 -3.33 10.63 11.17
C ARG A 242 -4.83 10.26 11.09
N ASN A 243 -5.32 9.85 9.93
CA ASN A 243 -6.69 9.38 9.76
C ASN A 243 -6.94 7.95 10.29
N ASN A 244 -5.88 7.28 10.77
CA ASN A 244 -5.95 6.00 11.44
C ASN A 244 -6.41 4.82 10.56
N ASN A 245 -5.95 4.74 9.30
CA ASN A 245 -6.34 3.68 8.35
C ASN A 245 -5.19 2.72 8.03
N THR A 246 -5.38 1.42 8.32
CA THR A 246 -4.38 0.35 8.18
C THR A 246 -3.90 0.08 6.75
N SER A 247 -4.67 0.47 5.71
CA SER A 247 -4.29 0.25 4.31
C SER A 247 -3.61 1.44 3.65
N ASN A 248 -3.53 2.58 4.33
CA ASN A 248 -3.08 3.84 3.75
C ASN A 248 -1.80 4.29 4.47
N ALA A 249 -0.92 5.00 3.79
CA ALA A 249 0.33 5.52 4.38
C ALA A 249 1.48 4.52 4.62
N ASN A 250 1.48 3.39 3.90
CA ASN A 250 2.50 2.35 3.96
C ASN A 250 3.64 2.58 2.96
N ARG A 251 4.81 1.97 3.22
CA ARG A 251 5.94 1.91 2.26
C ARG A 251 6.46 3.30 1.83
N ASN A 252 6.43 4.28 2.74
CA ASN A 252 6.96 5.61 2.48
C ASN A 252 8.40 5.74 2.97
N THR A 253 9.24 6.41 2.19
CA THR A 253 10.62 6.76 2.57
C THR A 253 10.78 8.27 2.53
N PHE A 254 10.99 8.89 3.69
CA PHE A 254 11.20 10.34 3.82
C PHE A 254 12.51 10.65 4.52
N VAL A 255 13.39 11.37 3.84
CA VAL A 255 14.71 11.74 4.37
C VAL A 255 14.89 13.25 4.32
N GLY A 256 15.09 13.87 5.48
CA GLY A 256 15.28 15.31 5.64
C GLY A 256 14.28 15.94 6.60
N VAL A 257 14.61 17.14 7.05
CA VAL A 257 13.80 17.90 8.01
C VAL A 257 12.44 18.27 7.38
N PHE A 258 11.34 17.94 8.06
CA PHE A 258 9.96 18.08 7.58
C PHE A 258 9.65 17.41 6.23
N ASN A 259 10.45 16.43 5.81
CA ASN A 259 10.17 15.73 4.57
C ASN A 259 8.89 14.90 4.70
N GLY A 260 7.95 15.04 3.76
CA GLY A 260 6.68 14.32 3.77
C GLY A 260 5.81 14.61 5.01
N PHE A 261 6.06 15.70 5.75
CA PHE A 261 5.41 15.99 7.02
C PHE A 261 3.89 15.90 6.95
N THR A 262 3.23 16.37 5.88
CA THR A 262 1.75 16.36 5.76
C THR A 262 1.19 15.16 5.00
N ASN A 263 1.84 13.99 5.03
CA ASN A 263 1.36 12.77 4.34
C ASN A 263 0.18 12.08 5.05
N ARG A 264 -0.96 12.76 5.21
CA ARG A 264 -2.06 12.22 6.03
C ARG A 264 -2.59 10.87 5.58
N GLU A 265 -2.53 10.54 4.29
CA GLU A 265 -2.94 9.26 3.72
C GLU A 265 -2.16 8.99 2.42
N GLY A 266 -1.26 8.03 2.30
CA GLY A 266 -0.62 7.84 0.99
C GLY A 266 0.60 6.97 0.98
N GLU A 267 0.65 6.04 0.04
CA GLU A 267 1.60 4.94 0.05
C GLU A 267 2.63 5.03 -1.08
N ASP A 268 3.72 4.28 -0.92
CA ASP A 268 4.74 4.11 -1.97
C ASP A 268 5.39 5.44 -2.38
N ASN A 269 5.57 6.35 -1.43
CA ASN A 269 6.20 7.64 -1.69
C ASN A 269 7.68 7.65 -1.31
N VAL A 270 8.47 8.37 -2.11
CA VAL A 270 9.90 8.56 -1.88
C VAL A 270 10.21 10.05 -1.88
N GLY A 271 10.62 10.56 -0.73
CA GLY A 271 10.93 11.96 -0.49
C GLY A 271 12.34 12.15 0.05
N MET A 272 13.10 13.10 -0.51
CA MET A 272 14.40 13.49 0.01
C MET A 272 14.63 15.00 -0.06
N GLY A 273 15.08 15.60 1.04
CA GLY A 273 15.42 17.01 1.15
C GLY A 273 14.61 17.75 2.20
N ALA A 274 15.03 18.97 2.52
CA ALA A 274 14.43 19.79 3.57
C ALA A 274 13.14 20.48 3.10
N PHE A 275 12.11 20.44 3.95
CA PHE A 275 10.82 21.12 3.73
C PHE A 275 10.09 20.67 2.45
N ALA A 276 10.47 19.53 1.90
CA ALA A 276 9.83 18.94 0.73
C ALA A 276 8.60 18.15 1.17
N ASN A 277 7.43 18.53 0.69
CA ASN A 277 6.18 18.06 1.29
C ASN A 277 4.97 18.25 0.36
N TYR A 278 3.82 17.71 0.79
CA TYR A 278 2.56 17.70 0.08
C TYR A 278 1.72 18.99 0.21
N SER A 279 2.12 19.96 1.02
CA SER A 279 1.41 21.24 1.14
C SER A 279 2.34 22.42 0.92
N GLN A 280 1.85 23.43 0.21
CA GLN A 280 2.56 24.72 0.03
C GLN A 280 2.61 25.54 1.32
N SER A 281 1.78 25.20 2.31
CA SER A 281 1.69 25.88 3.59
C SER A 281 2.34 25.01 4.65
N ILE A 282 3.66 25.07 4.73
CA ILE A 282 4.32 24.86 6.02
C ILE A 282 4.83 26.24 6.41
N ASP A 283 4.18 26.87 7.38
CA ASP A 283 4.75 28.01 8.06
C ASP A 283 5.84 27.48 9.00
N ILE A 284 7.07 27.40 8.47
CA ILE A 284 8.25 26.83 9.15
C ILE A 284 8.50 27.51 10.50
N LEU A 285 8.05 28.76 10.67
CA LEU A 285 8.21 29.55 11.90
C LEU A 285 7.29 29.09 13.04
N ASN A 286 6.24 28.33 12.76
CA ASN A 286 5.26 27.88 13.76
C ASN A 286 5.44 26.40 14.17
N ILE A 287 6.45 25.69 13.67
CA ILE A 287 6.65 24.26 14.00
C ILE A 287 7.50 24.05 15.26
N THR A 288 8.31 25.03 15.66
CA THR A 288 9.15 24.94 16.86
C THR A 288 8.38 25.19 18.17
N GLY A 289 7.05 25.22 18.14
CA GLY A 289 6.23 25.39 19.34
C GLY A 289 4.80 24.92 19.11
N GLN A 290 4.45 23.78 19.73
CA GLN A 290 3.07 23.34 19.97
C GLN A 290 2.14 23.33 18.74
N TRP A 291 1.97 22.15 18.13
CA TRP A 291 0.73 21.67 17.48
C TRP A 291 -0.24 22.77 17.00
N GLY A 292 0.21 23.57 16.04
CA GLY A 292 -0.55 24.69 15.49
C GLY A 292 -1.55 24.27 14.42
N GLY A 293 -2.65 23.65 14.82
CA GLY A 293 -3.92 23.62 14.07
C GLY A 293 -3.92 23.04 12.64
N PRO A 294 -5.11 22.82 12.05
CA PRO A 294 -5.22 22.19 10.74
C PRO A 294 -4.69 23.12 9.65
N VAL A 295 -3.66 22.67 8.93
CA VAL A 295 -3.30 23.22 7.64
C VAL A 295 -4.54 23.19 6.73
N SER A 296 -4.85 24.36 6.17
CA SER A 296 -6.10 24.72 5.50
C SER A 296 -6.78 23.63 4.66
N SER A 297 -8.10 23.59 4.80
CA SER A 297 -9.16 22.72 4.25
C SER A 297 -9.22 22.55 2.71
N GLY A 298 -8.16 22.08 2.07
CA GLY A 298 -8.15 21.67 0.66
C GLY A 298 -7.50 20.29 0.50
N ASN A 299 -8.25 19.22 0.80
CA ASN A 299 -7.85 17.80 0.74
C ASN A 299 -6.35 17.54 1.03
N PRO A 300 -5.86 17.84 2.25
CA PRO A 300 -4.45 17.72 2.57
C PRO A 300 -4.08 16.24 2.75
N GLY A 301 -3.26 15.70 1.85
CA GLY A 301 -2.41 14.56 2.17
C GLY A 301 -2.71 13.20 1.53
N LYS A 302 -3.56 13.10 0.48
CA LYS A 302 -3.93 11.82 -0.18
C LYS A 302 -3.05 11.41 -1.37
N ARG A 303 -1.74 11.25 -1.20
CA ARG A 303 -0.85 11.11 -2.37
C ARG A 303 -0.01 9.85 -2.30
N SER A 304 -0.11 9.06 -3.36
CA SER A 304 0.62 7.81 -3.49
C SER A 304 1.51 7.83 -4.71
N ARG A 305 2.56 7.01 -4.67
CA ARG A 305 3.48 6.79 -5.80
C ARG A 305 4.10 8.11 -6.27
N THR A 306 4.52 8.94 -5.31
CA THR A 306 5.22 10.18 -5.59
C THR A 306 6.72 10.01 -5.39
N THR A 307 7.52 10.65 -6.25
CA THR A 307 8.96 10.79 -6.08
C THR A 307 9.29 12.26 -6.01
N PHE A 308 9.92 12.70 -4.92
CA PHE A 308 10.25 14.11 -4.77
C PHE A 308 11.60 14.30 -4.10
N VAL A 309 12.47 15.09 -4.74
CA VAL A 309 13.87 15.24 -4.33
C VAL A 309 14.29 16.70 -4.45
N GLY A 310 14.74 17.29 -3.35
CA GLY A 310 15.22 18.67 -3.32
C GLY A 310 14.64 19.43 -2.12
N ALA A 311 14.99 20.72 -2.03
CA ALA A 311 14.45 21.58 -0.99
C ALA A 311 13.14 22.21 -1.45
N GLN A 312 12.12 22.19 -0.57
CA GLN A 312 10.81 22.79 -0.86
C GLN A 312 10.15 22.23 -2.14
N SER A 313 10.35 20.96 -2.49
CA SER A 313 9.63 20.35 -3.62
C SER A 313 8.20 19.97 -3.22
N TYR A 314 7.25 20.14 -4.14
CA TYR A 314 5.81 19.99 -3.90
C TYR A 314 5.16 19.00 -4.90
N PRO A 315 5.19 17.69 -4.62
CA PRO A 315 4.46 16.68 -5.39
C PRO A 315 2.96 16.77 -5.06
N ASN A 316 2.23 17.66 -5.73
CA ASN A 316 0.85 18.02 -5.44
C ASN A 316 -0.26 17.04 -5.88
N ASN A 317 0.12 15.89 -6.44
CA ASN A 317 -0.80 14.85 -6.89
C ASN A 317 -0.20 13.44 -6.69
N SER A 318 -0.97 12.40 -7.00
CA SER A 318 -0.47 11.02 -7.06
C SER A 318 0.22 10.74 -8.39
N ASP A 319 1.10 9.74 -8.41
CA ASP A 319 1.79 9.29 -9.63
C ASP A 319 2.69 10.39 -10.23
N VAL A 320 3.41 11.15 -9.41
CA VAL A 320 4.19 12.33 -9.86
C VAL A 320 5.66 12.27 -9.50
N ILE A 321 6.48 13.01 -10.26
CA ILE A 321 7.91 13.19 -10.00
C ILE A 321 8.24 14.68 -9.89
N ALA A 322 8.75 15.13 -8.75
CA ALA A 322 9.14 16.53 -8.50
C ALA A 322 10.59 16.64 -8.00
N ILE A 323 11.54 16.96 -8.88
CA ILE A 323 12.96 17.00 -8.54
C ILE A 323 13.51 18.42 -8.74
N GLY A 324 14.12 18.98 -7.70
CA GLY A 324 14.80 20.28 -7.70
C GLY A 324 14.35 21.20 -6.56
N TYR A 325 14.76 22.47 -6.63
CA TYR A 325 14.36 23.48 -5.65
C TYR A 325 13.02 24.10 -6.05
N LYS A 326 12.04 24.09 -5.14
CA LYS A 326 10.67 24.59 -5.42
C LYS A 326 9.99 23.95 -6.65
N ALA A 327 10.45 22.76 -7.06
CA ALA A 327 9.83 21.98 -8.11
C ALA A 327 8.42 21.57 -7.69
N ARG A 328 7.41 21.82 -8.53
CA ARG A 328 5.99 21.62 -8.19
C ARG A 328 5.25 20.81 -9.26
N VAL A 329 4.48 19.82 -8.83
CA VAL A 329 3.60 19.05 -9.75
C VAL A 329 2.18 19.01 -9.21
N ASP A 330 1.25 19.75 -9.77
CA ASP A 330 -0.17 19.69 -9.38
C ASP A 330 -0.98 18.69 -10.23
N GLY A 331 -0.54 18.40 -11.46
CA GLY A 331 -1.20 17.47 -12.36
C GLY A 331 -0.84 16.01 -12.10
N ARG A 332 -1.80 15.09 -12.27
CA ARG A 332 -1.55 13.64 -12.16
C ARG A 332 -0.66 13.17 -13.31
N TYR A 333 0.25 12.22 -13.05
CA TYR A 333 1.25 11.79 -14.03
C TYR A 333 2.18 12.91 -14.50
N GLY A 334 2.27 13.99 -13.72
CA GLY A 334 3.12 15.12 -14.04
C GLY A 334 4.58 14.88 -13.61
N ILE A 335 5.49 15.50 -14.34
CA ILE A 335 6.93 15.44 -14.06
C ILE A 335 7.48 16.85 -14.02
N THR A 336 8.25 17.17 -13.00
CA THR A 336 9.01 18.41 -12.91
C THR A 336 10.44 18.11 -12.54
N LEU A 337 11.37 18.63 -13.34
CA LEU A 337 12.81 18.47 -13.15
C LEU A 337 13.46 19.86 -13.27
N GLY A 338 13.87 20.46 -12.17
CA GLY A 338 14.60 21.73 -12.17
C GLY A 338 14.19 22.70 -11.07
N ASN A 339 14.60 23.96 -11.23
CA ASN A 339 14.43 25.00 -10.22
C ASN A 339 13.20 25.86 -10.54
N GLU A 340 12.28 26.00 -9.57
CA GLU A 340 11.06 26.82 -9.69
C GLU A 340 10.17 26.44 -10.89
N SER A 341 10.31 25.20 -11.37
CA SER A 341 9.50 24.64 -12.45
C SER A 341 8.19 24.05 -11.91
N ARG A 342 7.17 24.02 -12.76
CA ARG A 342 5.81 23.64 -12.41
C ARG A 342 5.08 22.88 -13.51
N ALA A 343 4.53 21.73 -13.17
CA ALA A 343 3.62 20.94 -14.01
C ALA A 343 2.19 21.00 -13.41
N GLU A 344 1.32 21.86 -13.94
CA GLU A 344 0.00 22.14 -13.34
C GLU A 344 -1.11 21.19 -13.80
N SER A 345 -0.97 20.62 -15.00
CA SER A 345 -2.01 19.83 -15.67
C SER A 345 -1.65 18.35 -15.76
N ASN A 346 -2.65 17.47 -15.91
CA ASN A 346 -2.39 16.03 -16.03
C ASN A 346 -1.49 15.71 -17.24
N TYR A 347 -0.59 14.75 -17.06
CA TYR A 347 0.42 14.35 -18.06
C TYR A 347 1.31 15.52 -18.54
N SER A 348 1.49 16.56 -17.72
CA SER A 348 2.38 17.67 -18.03
C SER A 348 3.81 17.43 -17.55
N VAL A 349 4.79 17.81 -18.36
CA VAL A 349 6.22 17.64 -18.04
C VAL A 349 6.95 18.97 -18.18
N ALA A 350 7.56 19.45 -17.10
CA ALA A 350 8.32 20.69 -17.04
C ALA A 350 9.79 20.41 -16.69
N ILE A 351 10.72 20.67 -17.61
CA ILE A 351 12.15 20.41 -17.38
C ILE A 351 12.94 21.70 -17.59
N GLY A 352 13.63 22.17 -16.57
CA GLY A 352 14.48 23.37 -16.61
C GLY A 352 14.17 24.37 -15.49
N GLN A 353 14.60 25.63 -15.66
CA GLN A 353 14.44 26.68 -14.65
C GLN A 353 13.25 27.57 -14.98
N GLY A 354 12.29 27.69 -14.05
CA GLY A 354 11.10 28.52 -14.22
C GLY A 354 10.07 27.98 -15.22
N VAL A 355 10.24 26.76 -15.74
CA VAL A 355 9.30 26.21 -16.74
C VAL A 355 7.94 25.92 -16.12
N HIS A 356 6.89 26.60 -16.58
CA HIS A 356 5.52 26.37 -16.13
C HIS A 356 4.67 25.79 -17.27
N VAL A 357 4.19 24.56 -17.07
CA VAL A 357 3.30 23.87 -18.03
C VAL A 357 1.90 23.78 -17.44
N ASN A 358 0.97 24.52 -18.04
CA ASN A 358 -0.44 24.55 -17.62
C ASN A 358 -1.38 23.80 -18.57
N GLN A 359 -0.84 23.21 -19.65
CA GLN A 359 -1.61 22.47 -20.65
C GLN A 359 -1.57 20.95 -20.37
N LEU A 360 -2.68 20.26 -20.66
CA LEU A 360 -2.77 18.80 -20.58
C LEU A 360 -1.82 18.15 -21.60
N ASN A 361 -1.27 16.99 -21.27
CA ASN A 361 -0.48 16.15 -22.20
C ASN A 361 0.67 16.90 -22.89
N THR A 362 1.28 17.85 -22.18
CA THR A 362 2.25 18.78 -22.76
C THR A 362 3.59 18.66 -22.05
N MET A 363 4.68 18.61 -22.82
CA MET A 363 6.05 18.71 -22.31
C MET A 363 6.66 20.06 -22.73
N ALA A 364 7.29 20.75 -21.80
CA ALA A 364 8.13 21.91 -22.08
C ALA A 364 9.54 21.72 -21.51
N LEU A 365 10.53 22.13 -22.30
CA LEU A 365 11.95 22.09 -21.98
C LEU A 365 12.49 23.53 -21.97
N GLY A 366 13.20 23.92 -20.91
CA GLY A 366 14.02 25.13 -20.86
C GLY A 366 13.65 26.14 -19.79
N GLY A 367 13.10 27.28 -20.19
CA GLY A 367 12.73 28.37 -19.27
C GLY A 367 11.66 29.28 -19.87
N ASP A 368 10.93 29.96 -18.99
CA ASP A 368 9.75 30.78 -19.28
C ASP A 368 10.06 32.24 -19.66
N THR A 369 11.29 32.69 -19.46
CA THR A 369 11.77 34.04 -19.77
C THR A 369 12.79 34.02 -20.91
N ILE A 370 12.92 35.14 -21.62
CA ILE A 370 13.94 35.28 -22.69
C ILE A 370 15.38 35.04 -22.20
N THR A 371 15.63 35.17 -20.89
CA THR A 371 16.95 34.98 -20.28
C THR A 371 17.28 33.54 -19.90
N ASN A 372 16.29 32.64 -19.87
CA ASN A 372 16.47 31.24 -19.44
C ASN A 372 15.96 30.20 -20.46
N ARG A 373 15.68 30.61 -21.71
CA ARG A 373 15.33 29.67 -22.80
C ARG A 373 16.51 28.73 -23.09
N LEU A 374 16.18 27.47 -23.31
CA LEU A 374 17.15 26.39 -23.52
C LEU A 374 17.07 25.91 -24.97
N SER A 375 18.22 25.70 -25.59
CA SER A 375 18.33 25.02 -26.88
C SER A 375 18.55 23.53 -26.65
N VAL A 376 17.75 22.68 -27.31
CA VAL A 376 17.87 21.22 -27.21
C VAL A 376 18.76 20.71 -28.33
N GLY A 377 19.88 20.08 -27.98
CA GLY A 377 20.79 19.45 -28.94
C GLY A 377 20.66 17.92 -28.93
N ILE A 378 20.45 17.32 -30.10
CA ILE A 378 20.53 15.87 -30.33
C ILE A 378 21.71 15.63 -31.27
N GLY A 379 22.71 14.88 -30.79
CA GLY A 379 23.99 14.70 -31.51
C GLY A 379 24.98 15.86 -31.33
N THR A 380 24.63 16.89 -30.53
CA THR A 380 25.50 18.02 -30.19
C THR A 380 25.31 18.45 -28.73
N VAL A 381 26.40 18.88 -28.09
CA VAL A 381 26.39 19.49 -26.73
C VAL A 381 26.41 21.03 -26.79
N ALA A 382 26.63 21.61 -27.97
CA ALA A 382 26.68 23.05 -28.20
C ALA A 382 25.60 23.42 -29.22
N ALA A 383 24.35 23.17 -28.85
CA ALA A 383 23.21 23.51 -29.69
C ALA A 383 23.20 25.01 -30.02
N ASN A 384 22.85 25.34 -31.25
CA ASN A 384 22.74 26.69 -31.75
C ASN A 384 21.72 27.46 -30.91
N ALA A 385 22.14 28.60 -30.35
CA ALA A 385 21.32 29.43 -29.46
C ALA A 385 20.06 29.99 -30.13
N ASN A 386 19.99 30.01 -31.48
CA ASN A 386 18.80 30.42 -32.23
C ASN A 386 17.87 29.24 -32.57
N ALA A 387 18.26 28.00 -32.26
CA ALA A 387 17.46 26.81 -32.49
C ALA A 387 16.81 26.33 -31.18
N SER A 388 15.50 26.05 -31.24
CA SER A 388 14.80 25.36 -30.15
C SER A 388 15.19 23.87 -30.09
N LEU A 389 15.38 23.24 -31.24
CA LEU A 389 15.85 21.87 -31.40
C LEU A 389 16.87 21.82 -32.54
N GLU A 390 18.06 21.29 -32.27
CA GLU A 390 19.08 20.99 -33.27
C GLU A 390 19.31 19.49 -33.37
N LEU A 391 19.32 18.98 -34.60
CA LEU A 391 19.60 17.59 -34.94
C LEU A 391 20.91 17.57 -35.74
N ALA A 392 22.01 17.13 -35.12
CA ALA A 392 23.36 17.22 -35.68
C ALA A 392 24.01 15.86 -36.00
N ASP A 393 23.30 14.75 -35.77
CA ASP A 393 23.77 13.41 -36.11
C ASP A 393 23.91 13.23 -37.64
N THR A 394 24.94 12.50 -38.09
CA THR A 394 25.24 12.31 -39.52
C THR A 394 24.67 11.03 -40.13
N ASP A 395 24.21 10.10 -39.30
CA ASP A 395 23.72 8.77 -39.69
C ASP A 395 22.28 8.50 -39.23
N LYS A 396 21.57 9.53 -38.79
CA LYS A 396 20.17 9.48 -38.35
C LYS A 396 19.35 10.58 -39.01
N GLY A 397 18.08 10.29 -39.26
CA GLY A 397 17.10 11.25 -39.77
C GLY A 397 16.06 11.65 -38.73
N PHE A 398 15.22 12.65 -39.06
CA PHE A 398 14.06 13.04 -38.26
C PHE A 398 12.79 12.41 -38.86
N LEU A 399 12.16 11.51 -38.11
CA LEU A 399 10.85 10.97 -38.47
C LEU A 399 9.75 11.84 -37.88
N VAL A 400 8.98 12.50 -38.74
CA VAL A 400 7.75 13.22 -38.38
C VAL A 400 6.57 12.27 -38.20
N ASN A 401 5.45 12.75 -37.64
CA ASN A 401 4.20 12.00 -37.59
C ASN A 401 3.78 11.56 -39.00
N ARG A 402 3.60 10.24 -39.17
CA ARG A 402 3.12 9.64 -40.42
C ARG A 402 1.63 9.36 -40.30
N LEU A 403 0.84 9.98 -41.15
CA LEU A 403 -0.61 9.89 -41.13
C LEU A 403 -1.09 9.52 -42.53
N THR A 404 -2.15 8.72 -42.63
CA THR A 404 -2.92 8.62 -43.88
C THR A 404 -3.56 9.97 -44.20
N THR A 405 -4.01 10.16 -45.45
CA THR A 405 -4.78 11.36 -45.83
C THR A 405 -6.01 11.54 -44.95
N VAL A 406 -6.68 10.44 -44.59
CA VAL A 406 -7.86 10.45 -43.72
C VAL A 406 -7.51 10.92 -42.31
N GLU A 407 -6.46 10.36 -41.71
CA GLU A 407 -6.03 10.74 -40.35
C GLU A 407 -5.55 12.19 -40.29
N ARG A 408 -4.87 12.68 -41.33
CA ARG A 408 -4.46 14.08 -41.40
C ARG A 408 -5.66 15.02 -41.46
N ILE A 409 -6.63 14.77 -42.35
CA ILE A 409 -7.84 15.60 -42.47
C ILE A 409 -8.66 15.56 -41.17
N ALA A 410 -8.63 14.44 -40.44
CA ALA A 410 -9.28 14.36 -39.14
C ALA A 410 -8.73 15.38 -38.13
N LEU A 411 -7.48 15.85 -38.23
CA LEU A 411 -6.95 16.91 -37.38
C LEU A 411 -7.73 18.23 -37.50
N GLU A 412 -8.38 18.48 -38.63
CA GLU A 412 -9.16 19.71 -38.90
C GLU A 412 -10.56 19.69 -38.28
N THR A 413 -11.10 18.51 -37.94
CA THR A 413 -12.52 18.38 -37.54
C THR A 413 -12.75 17.51 -36.32
N ALA A 414 -11.92 16.49 -36.10
CA ALA A 414 -12.07 15.49 -35.06
C ALA A 414 -10.70 15.06 -34.50
N ALA A 415 -9.82 16.02 -34.21
CA ALA A 415 -8.53 15.74 -33.58
C ALA A 415 -8.74 14.95 -32.28
N ALA A 416 -7.86 13.98 -32.01
CA ALA A 416 -8.02 13.06 -30.87
C ALA A 416 -8.00 13.77 -29.50
N ASN A 417 -7.42 14.95 -29.42
CA ASN A 417 -7.43 15.81 -28.22
C ASN A 417 -8.73 16.62 -28.06
N GLY A 418 -9.69 16.50 -28.98
CA GLY A 418 -10.95 17.24 -29.00
C GLY A 418 -10.82 18.70 -29.46
N LEU A 419 -9.64 19.13 -29.90
CA LEU A 419 -9.36 20.49 -30.34
C LEU A 419 -8.86 20.47 -31.78
N PRO A 420 -9.73 20.78 -32.77
CA PRO A 420 -9.32 20.92 -34.15
C PRO A 420 -8.17 21.91 -34.33
N ILE A 421 -7.28 21.66 -35.28
CA ILE A 421 -6.23 22.62 -35.64
C ILE A 421 -6.85 23.88 -36.25
N ASP A 422 -6.25 25.02 -35.98
CA ASP A 422 -6.64 26.35 -36.43
C ASP A 422 -5.44 27.15 -36.95
N ALA A 423 -5.60 28.47 -37.10
CA ALA A 423 -4.53 29.34 -37.61
C ALA A 423 -3.27 29.37 -36.72
N THR A 424 -3.37 29.02 -35.43
CA THR A 424 -2.27 29.05 -34.47
C THR A 424 -1.27 27.91 -34.68
N GLN A 425 -1.68 26.79 -35.30
CA GLN A 425 -0.80 25.68 -35.65
C GLN A 425 -0.14 25.83 -37.04
N GLN A 426 -0.11 27.05 -37.61
CA GLN A 426 0.60 27.30 -38.86
C GLN A 426 2.06 26.80 -38.79
N GLY A 427 2.48 26.04 -39.80
CA GLY A 427 3.80 25.40 -39.87
C GLY A 427 3.84 23.98 -39.30
N LEU A 428 2.71 23.44 -38.78
CA LEU A 428 2.61 22.03 -38.39
C LEU A 428 2.96 21.13 -39.58
N MET A 429 3.88 20.18 -39.37
CA MET A 429 4.40 19.26 -40.39
C MET A 429 4.01 17.83 -40.09
N VAL A 430 3.48 17.12 -41.09
CA VAL A 430 3.24 15.67 -41.05
C VAL A 430 3.67 15.04 -42.37
N TYR A 431 4.01 13.76 -42.36
CA TYR A 431 4.21 12.99 -43.58
C TYR A 431 2.92 12.25 -43.93
N ASP A 432 2.31 12.58 -45.06
CA ASP A 432 1.14 11.86 -45.55
C ASP A 432 1.59 10.59 -46.29
N THR A 433 1.19 9.43 -45.79
CA THR A 433 1.60 8.14 -46.33
C THR A 433 0.87 7.74 -47.61
N ASP A 434 -0.31 8.30 -47.87
CA ASP A 434 -1.06 8.03 -49.10
C ASP A 434 -0.55 8.93 -50.23
N LEU A 435 -0.20 10.17 -49.91
CA LEU A 435 0.42 11.11 -50.85
C LEU A 435 1.94 10.91 -51.00
N ASN A 436 2.56 10.12 -50.13
CA ASN A 436 4.01 9.96 -50.02
C ASN A 436 4.78 11.29 -49.91
N ALA A 437 4.20 12.28 -49.23
CA ALA A 437 4.70 13.64 -49.21
C ALA A 437 4.72 14.23 -47.79
N LEU A 438 5.73 15.06 -47.50
CA LEU A 438 5.67 15.95 -46.35
C LEU A 438 4.69 17.08 -46.65
N VAL A 439 3.79 17.35 -45.72
CA VAL A 439 2.76 18.38 -45.85
C VAL A 439 2.81 19.32 -44.64
N THR A 440 2.53 20.60 -44.90
CA THR A 440 2.54 21.69 -43.91
C THR A 440 1.17 22.33 -43.81
N TRP A 441 0.72 22.64 -42.59
CA TRP A 441 -0.48 23.46 -42.38
C TRP A 441 -0.16 24.94 -42.57
N ASN A 442 -0.86 25.63 -43.47
CA ASN A 442 -0.63 27.06 -43.72
C ASN A 442 -1.43 27.99 -42.80
N GLY A 443 -2.23 27.43 -41.89
CA GLY A 443 -3.18 28.16 -41.02
C GLY A 443 -4.65 27.99 -41.46
N THR A 444 -4.89 27.50 -42.68
CA THR A 444 -6.22 27.29 -43.25
C THR A 444 -6.38 25.99 -44.03
N THR A 445 -5.32 25.51 -44.69
CA THR A 445 -5.31 24.26 -45.46
C THR A 445 -3.96 23.55 -45.33
N TRP A 446 -3.94 22.24 -45.58
CA TRP A 446 -2.71 21.48 -45.77
C TRP A 446 -2.16 21.70 -47.17
N ASN A 447 -0.87 22.04 -47.25
CA ASN A 447 -0.13 22.18 -48.49
C ASN A 447 0.97 21.14 -48.52
N ALA A 448 1.10 20.40 -49.63
CA ALA A 448 2.29 19.59 -49.84
C ALA A 448 3.52 20.50 -49.94
N LEU A 449 4.60 20.09 -49.30
CA LEU A 449 5.89 20.70 -49.53
C LEU A 449 6.34 20.21 -50.90
N GLU A 450 5.94 20.92 -51.96
CA GLU A 450 6.30 20.53 -53.31
C GLU A 450 7.83 20.58 -53.43
N ALA A 451 8.42 19.45 -53.83
CA ALA A 451 9.76 19.49 -54.39
C ALA A 451 9.71 20.51 -55.54
N ASN A 452 10.70 21.40 -55.64
CA ASN A 452 10.74 22.39 -56.71
C ASN A 452 10.64 21.68 -58.07
N THR A 453 9.44 21.60 -58.64
CA THR A 453 9.11 20.87 -59.88
C THR A 453 9.42 21.73 -61.09
N ASP A 454 10.51 22.49 -61.03
CA ASP A 454 11.05 23.25 -62.15
C ASP A 454 11.66 22.30 -63.19
N ALA A 455 10.86 21.35 -63.66
CA ALA A 455 11.09 20.58 -64.87
C ALA A 455 10.70 21.48 -66.04
N GLN A 456 11.62 22.38 -66.40
CA GLN A 456 11.54 23.13 -67.65
C GLN A 456 11.94 22.19 -68.79
N ASP A 457 10.97 21.44 -69.32
CA ASP A 457 11.21 20.68 -70.53
C ASP A 457 11.43 21.65 -71.70
N LEU A 458 12.49 21.40 -72.46
CA LEU A 458 12.83 22.17 -73.65
C LEU A 458 12.09 21.57 -74.85
N THR A 459 11.13 22.30 -75.40
CA THR A 459 10.34 21.86 -76.54
C THR A 459 10.75 22.63 -77.79
N LEU A 460 11.00 21.91 -78.89
CA LEU A 460 11.26 22.48 -80.20
C LEU A 460 10.09 22.17 -81.14
N ALA A 461 9.36 23.19 -81.59
CA ALA A 461 8.28 23.05 -82.56
C ALA A 461 8.60 23.87 -83.80
N SER A 462 8.83 23.17 -84.93
CA SER A 462 9.48 23.74 -86.12
C SER A 462 10.79 24.41 -85.71
N ASP A 463 10.82 25.74 -85.76
CA ASP A 463 12.02 26.54 -85.58
C ASP A 463 11.94 27.31 -84.26
N VAL A 464 10.94 27.04 -83.42
CA VAL A 464 10.73 27.78 -82.18
C VAL A 464 11.07 26.89 -81.00
N LEU A 465 12.12 27.28 -80.28
CA LEU A 465 12.54 26.65 -79.03
C LEU A 465 11.84 27.35 -77.86
N SER A 466 11.10 26.59 -77.06
CA SER A 466 10.32 27.09 -75.92
C SER A 466 10.58 26.24 -74.68
N LEU A 467 10.50 26.86 -73.50
CA LEU A 467 10.47 26.14 -72.22
C LEU A 467 9.01 25.94 -71.81
N THR A 468 8.68 24.76 -71.28
CA THR A 468 7.34 24.50 -70.75
C THR A 468 7.03 25.49 -69.61
N ASN A 469 5.89 26.18 -69.70
CA ASN A 469 5.45 27.26 -68.78
C ASN A 469 6.21 28.60 -68.86
N ASP A 470 7.03 28.82 -69.89
CA ASP A 470 7.55 30.14 -70.24
C ASP A 470 6.95 30.61 -71.57
N ALA A 471 6.41 31.83 -71.59
CA ALA A 471 5.86 32.44 -72.80
C ALA A 471 6.96 32.99 -73.73
N THR A 472 8.20 33.08 -73.24
CA THR A 472 9.34 33.45 -74.06
C THR A 472 9.74 32.29 -74.95
N THR A 473 9.89 32.58 -76.24
CA THR A 473 10.30 31.60 -77.23
C THR A 473 11.50 32.14 -77.99
N ILE A 474 12.41 31.25 -78.38
CA ILE A 474 13.57 31.58 -79.19
C ILE A 474 13.28 31.11 -80.61
N ASP A 475 13.17 32.05 -81.53
CA ASP A 475 13.05 31.79 -82.95
C ASP A 475 14.42 31.42 -83.55
N LEU A 476 14.56 30.16 -83.95
CA LEU A 476 15.73 29.56 -84.59
C LEU A 476 15.67 29.64 -86.13
N SER A 477 14.60 30.17 -86.72
CA SER A 477 14.48 30.30 -88.19
C SER A 477 15.64 31.09 -88.85
N PRO A 478 16.32 32.06 -88.20
CA PRO A 478 17.51 32.70 -88.77
C PRO A 478 18.73 31.79 -88.87
N TYR A 479 18.72 30.63 -88.21
CA TYR A 479 19.85 29.69 -88.12
C TYR A 479 19.64 28.39 -88.91
N LEU A 480 18.53 28.25 -89.66
CA LEU A 480 18.16 27.05 -90.44
C LEU A 480 18.28 27.31 -91.96
N ASP A 481 19.49 27.55 -92.46
CA ASP A 481 19.76 27.82 -93.88
C ASP A 481 19.93 26.58 -94.78
N ASN A 482 19.38 25.41 -94.43
CA ASN A 482 19.55 24.18 -95.22
C ASN A 482 18.66 24.10 -96.48
N THR A 483 18.85 25.04 -97.40
CA THR A 483 18.16 25.12 -98.69
C THR A 483 18.74 24.13 -99.73
N ASP A 484 18.96 22.88 -99.34
CA ASP A 484 19.52 21.83 -100.22
C ASP A 484 18.44 20.83 -100.68
N THR A 485 17.37 21.31 -101.29
CA THR A 485 16.51 20.47 -102.14
C THR A 485 17.13 20.39 -103.54
N GLN A 486 17.86 19.31 -103.80
CA GLN A 486 18.49 19.03 -105.09
C GLN A 486 17.59 18.10 -105.91
N ASP A 487 16.98 18.63 -106.97
CA ASP A 487 16.16 17.85 -107.92
C ASP A 487 17.07 17.05 -108.88
N LEU A 488 16.81 15.74 -108.99
CA LEU A 488 17.42 14.86 -109.99
C LEU A 488 16.61 14.89 -111.30
N SER A 489 17.26 15.17 -112.43
CA SER A 489 16.64 15.04 -113.76
C SER A 489 17.48 14.20 -114.72
N LEU A 490 16.80 13.38 -115.52
CA LEU A 490 17.39 12.50 -116.53
C LEU A 490 16.93 12.94 -117.93
N SER A 491 17.87 13.29 -118.80
CA SER A 491 17.61 13.66 -120.19
C SER A 491 18.51 12.86 -121.12
N GLY A 492 17.92 12.00 -121.95
CA GLY A 492 18.65 11.03 -122.75
C GLY A 492 19.44 10.07 -121.86
N SER A 493 20.76 10.10 -121.99
CA SER A 493 21.71 9.24 -121.27
C SER A 493 22.52 9.99 -120.20
N THR A 494 22.14 11.22 -119.82
CA THR A 494 22.84 12.00 -118.80
C THR A 494 21.96 12.25 -117.58
N LEU A 495 22.42 11.79 -116.40
CA LEU A 495 21.79 12.05 -115.11
C LEU A 495 22.41 13.30 -114.48
N SER A 496 21.58 14.28 -114.11
CA SER A 496 22.02 15.58 -113.58
C SER A 496 21.31 15.93 -112.28
N ILE A 497 22.01 16.60 -111.36
CA ILE A 497 21.43 17.31 -110.21
C ILE A 497 21.42 18.81 -110.52
N SER A 498 20.46 19.56 -109.97
CA SER A 498 20.43 21.02 -110.12
C SER A 498 21.78 21.64 -109.69
N ASN A 499 22.46 22.31 -110.63
CA ASN A 499 23.80 22.92 -110.51
C ASN A 499 25.02 21.95 -110.48
N GLY A 500 24.86 20.67 -110.80
CA GLY A 500 25.97 19.72 -110.96
C GLY A 500 26.40 19.48 -112.41
N THR A 501 27.61 18.97 -112.63
CA THR A 501 28.05 18.43 -113.94
C THR A 501 27.46 17.04 -114.16
N GLY A 502 26.67 16.86 -115.21
CA GLY A 502 25.94 15.60 -115.49
C GLY A 502 26.85 14.39 -115.73
N VAL A 503 26.40 13.22 -115.28
CA VAL A 503 27.10 11.94 -115.45
C VAL A 503 26.59 11.26 -116.73
N ASP A 504 27.50 10.95 -117.66
CA ASP A 504 27.18 10.22 -118.89
C ASP A 504 27.06 8.71 -118.61
N LEU A 505 25.85 8.18 -118.83
CA LEU A 505 25.48 6.78 -118.65
C LEU A 505 25.45 6.00 -119.97
N SER A 506 25.98 6.56 -121.07
CA SER A 506 26.04 5.92 -122.39
C SER A 506 26.72 4.54 -122.40
N GLY A 507 27.59 4.26 -121.41
CA GLY A 507 28.21 2.95 -121.19
C GLY A 507 27.26 1.83 -120.73
N LEU A 508 26.01 2.14 -120.37
CA LEU A 508 24.96 1.15 -120.01
C LEU A 508 24.06 0.78 -121.20
N GLN A 509 24.34 1.29 -122.39
CA GLN A 509 23.48 1.18 -123.58
C GLN A 509 24.07 0.28 -124.68
N ASP A 510 24.59 -0.90 -124.33
CA ASP A 510 25.03 -1.91 -125.32
C ASP A 510 23.97 -2.95 -125.70
N GLY A 511 22.73 -2.78 -125.22
CA GLY A 511 21.61 -3.61 -125.63
C GLY A 511 21.66 -5.07 -125.13
N THR A 512 22.46 -5.39 -124.10
CA THR A 512 22.49 -6.72 -123.48
C THR A 512 22.12 -6.75 -121.99
N GLY A 513 21.75 -5.61 -121.39
CA GLY A 513 21.27 -5.53 -120.01
C GLY A 513 19.82 -6.00 -119.86
N THR A 514 19.61 -7.31 -119.71
CA THR A 514 18.36 -7.88 -119.18
C THR A 514 18.48 -8.05 -117.67
N ASP A 515 18.02 -7.05 -116.92
CA ASP A 515 17.89 -7.05 -115.46
C ASP A 515 16.47 -7.44 -114.99
N ALA A 516 15.80 -8.30 -115.76
CA ALA A 516 14.74 -9.15 -115.24
C ALA A 516 15.36 -10.39 -114.56
N GLN A 517 15.95 -10.19 -113.38
CA GLN A 517 16.49 -11.27 -112.56
C GLN A 517 15.40 -11.87 -111.68
N ALA A 518 14.86 -13.02 -112.07
CA ALA A 518 14.02 -13.81 -111.18
C ALA A 518 14.89 -14.55 -110.15
N LEU A 519 14.56 -14.39 -108.87
CA LEU A 519 15.09 -15.20 -107.77
C LEU A 519 14.40 -16.57 -107.79
N SER A 520 15.20 -17.64 -107.83
CA SER A 520 14.70 -19.00 -107.65
C SER A 520 15.39 -19.64 -106.45
N LEU A 521 14.57 -20.10 -105.51
CA LEU A 521 14.98 -20.83 -104.33
C LEU A 521 14.56 -22.29 -104.50
N VAL A 522 15.54 -23.19 -104.61
CA VAL A 522 15.31 -24.63 -104.62
C VAL A 522 16.15 -25.21 -103.49
N THR A 523 15.46 -25.78 -102.49
CA THR A 523 16.05 -26.17 -101.19
C THR A 523 16.73 -24.97 -100.50
N ASN A 524 18.00 -25.07 -100.15
CA ASN A 524 18.74 -24.08 -99.36
C ASN A 524 19.76 -23.30 -100.20
N THR A 525 19.58 -23.27 -101.52
CA THR A 525 20.48 -22.56 -102.42
C THR A 525 19.72 -21.49 -103.17
N LEU A 526 20.05 -20.23 -102.90
CA LEU A 526 19.48 -19.09 -103.59
C LEU A 526 20.27 -18.84 -104.87
N SER A 527 19.57 -18.86 -106.01
CA SER A 527 20.17 -18.61 -107.32
C SER A 527 19.45 -17.48 -108.06
N ILE A 528 20.23 -16.69 -108.79
CA ILE A 528 19.73 -15.67 -109.70
C ILE A 528 19.99 -16.18 -111.11
N THR A 529 18.94 -16.17 -111.94
CA THR A 529 19.00 -16.71 -113.30
C THR A 529 20.08 -15.97 -114.12
N GLY A 530 21.08 -16.71 -114.60
CA GLY A 530 22.19 -16.17 -115.41
C GLY A 530 23.52 -15.96 -114.68
N ASN A 531 23.61 -16.24 -113.37
CA ASN A 531 24.88 -16.22 -112.63
C ASN A 531 25.29 -17.65 -112.20
N ALA A 532 26.55 -18.04 -112.45
CA ALA A 532 27.10 -19.34 -112.07
C ALA A 532 27.41 -19.44 -110.56
N SER A 533 27.32 -18.32 -109.83
CA SER A 533 27.59 -18.23 -108.40
C SER A 533 26.30 -18.45 -107.62
N THR A 534 26.24 -19.52 -106.84
CA THR A 534 25.12 -19.83 -105.95
C THR A 534 25.46 -19.43 -104.52
N VAL A 535 24.49 -18.87 -103.79
CA VAL A 535 24.63 -18.64 -102.34
C VAL A 535 24.08 -19.87 -101.63
N ASP A 536 24.97 -20.63 -100.99
CA ASP A 536 24.59 -21.70 -100.08
C ASP A 536 24.13 -21.07 -98.75
N LEU A 537 22.83 -21.18 -98.48
CA LEU A 537 22.21 -20.70 -97.24
C LEU A 537 22.23 -21.77 -96.14
N ALA A 538 22.81 -22.96 -96.37
CA ALA A 538 22.83 -24.05 -95.39
C ALA A 538 23.50 -23.67 -94.06
N SER A 539 24.47 -22.75 -94.05
CA SER A 539 25.11 -22.26 -92.82
C SER A 539 24.36 -21.11 -92.12
N TYR A 540 23.29 -20.59 -92.72
CA TYR A 540 22.42 -19.55 -92.16
C TYR A 540 21.01 -20.10 -91.81
N LEU A 541 20.79 -21.40 -91.99
CA LEU A 541 19.57 -22.14 -91.64
C LEU A 541 19.66 -22.86 -90.27
N ASP A 542 20.50 -22.37 -89.34
CA ASP A 542 20.51 -22.91 -87.97
C ASP A 542 19.37 -22.38 -87.08
N ASN A 543 18.49 -21.51 -87.58
CA ASN A 543 17.32 -21.06 -86.83
C ASN A 543 16.06 -21.91 -87.14
N THR A 544 16.15 -23.24 -86.96
CA THR A 544 14.92 -24.05 -86.84
C THR A 544 14.37 -24.01 -85.41
N ASP A 545 14.38 -22.83 -84.78
CA ASP A 545 13.69 -22.57 -83.53
C ASP A 545 12.31 -21.97 -83.81
N THR A 546 11.52 -22.65 -84.63
CA THR A 546 10.06 -22.66 -84.43
C THR A 546 9.75 -23.86 -83.55
N GLN A 547 9.90 -23.66 -82.25
CA GLN A 547 9.47 -24.59 -81.22
C GLN A 547 7.98 -24.36 -81.00
N ASP A 548 7.14 -25.10 -81.73
CA ASP A 548 5.71 -25.13 -81.43
C ASP A 548 5.55 -25.85 -80.08
N LEU A 549 5.08 -25.10 -79.07
CA LEU A 549 4.62 -25.68 -77.82
C LEU A 549 3.28 -26.37 -78.09
N SER A 550 3.27 -27.70 -78.06
CA SER A 550 2.02 -28.46 -78.08
C SER A 550 1.79 -29.13 -76.73
N LEU A 551 0.57 -28.97 -76.22
CA LEU A 551 0.10 -29.64 -75.00
C LEU A 551 -0.90 -30.71 -75.42
N SER A 552 -0.56 -31.98 -75.17
CA SER A 552 -1.43 -33.12 -75.40
C SER A 552 -1.59 -33.89 -74.09
N GLY A 553 -2.76 -33.77 -73.48
CA GLY A 553 -2.98 -34.26 -72.11
C GLY A 553 -2.14 -33.45 -71.10
N SER A 554 -1.26 -34.15 -70.39
CA SER A 554 -0.42 -33.61 -69.31
C SER A 554 1.03 -33.36 -69.72
N THR A 555 1.42 -33.65 -70.96
CA THR A 555 2.82 -33.55 -71.39
C THR A 555 3.00 -32.33 -72.29
N LEU A 556 3.82 -31.38 -71.85
CA LEU A 556 4.21 -30.23 -72.65
C LEU A 556 5.43 -30.59 -73.47
N SER A 557 5.31 -30.49 -74.79
CA SER A 557 6.36 -30.90 -75.73
C SER A 557 6.73 -29.74 -76.64
N ILE A 558 8.02 -29.59 -76.88
CA ILE A 558 8.54 -28.80 -78.01
C ILE A 558 8.83 -29.76 -79.18
N SER A 559 8.65 -29.30 -80.41
CA SER A 559 9.00 -30.06 -81.61
C SER A 559 10.45 -30.57 -81.52
N ASN A 560 10.62 -31.90 -81.55
CA ASN A 560 11.89 -32.65 -81.41
C ASN A 560 12.55 -32.70 -80.02
N GLY A 561 11.87 -32.27 -78.95
CA GLY A 561 12.33 -32.47 -77.57
C GLY A 561 11.73 -33.71 -76.88
N THR A 562 12.37 -34.20 -75.81
CA THR A 562 11.71 -35.15 -74.89
C THR A 562 10.67 -34.38 -74.07
N GLY A 563 9.39 -34.75 -74.22
CA GLY A 563 8.28 -34.06 -73.54
C GLY A 563 8.45 -34.01 -72.02
N VAL A 564 8.11 -32.87 -71.43
CA VAL A 564 8.09 -32.69 -69.98
C VAL A 564 6.72 -33.11 -69.48
N ASP A 565 6.69 -34.14 -68.64
CA ASP A 565 5.46 -34.56 -67.98
C ASP A 565 5.07 -33.55 -66.89
N LEU A 566 4.02 -32.79 -67.15
CA LEU A 566 3.42 -31.84 -66.21
C LEU A 566 2.28 -32.48 -65.40
N SER A 567 2.12 -33.80 -65.42
CA SER A 567 1.13 -34.50 -64.59
C SER A 567 1.26 -34.14 -63.10
N GLY A 568 2.47 -33.88 -62.62
CA GLY A 568 2.74 -33.39 -61.26
C GLY A 568 2.29 -31.96 -60.96
N LEU A 569 1.92 -31.17 -61.98
CA LEU A 569 1.30 -29.85 -61.85
C LEU A 569 -0.22 -29.90 -62.11
N GLN A 570 -0.75 -31.05 -62.53
CA GLN A 570 -2.13 -31.25 -62.99
C GLN A 570 -2.96 -32.16 -62.06
N ASP A 571 -2.49 -32.47 -60.86
CA ASP A 571 -3.30 -33.13 -59.81
C ASP A 571 -4.26 -32.17 -59.08
N GLY A 572 -4.28 -30.90 -59.48
CA GLY A 572 -5.16 -29.88 -58.90
C GLY A 572 -4.69 -29.34 -57.55
N THR A 573 -3.43 -29.57 -57.15
CA THR A 573 -2.88 -29.06 -55.88
C THR A 573 -1.92 -27.87 -56.03
N GLY A 574 -1.62 -27.46 -57.27
CA GLY A 574 -0.74 -26.32 -57.59
C GLY A 574 -1.36 -24.93 -57.39
N THR A 575 -2.16 -24.74 -56.34
CA THR A 575 -2.48 -23.42 -55.81
C THR A 575 -1.64 -23.19 -54.56
N ASP A 576 -0.74 -22.22 -54.62
CA ASP A 576 0.03 -21.68 -53.49
C ASP A 576 -0.88 -20.96 -52.46
N ALA A 577 -2.19 -21.16 -52.53
CA ALA A 577 -3.16 -20.81 -51.51
C ALA A 577 -3.41 -22.04 -50.63
N GLN A 578 -2.56 -22.23 -49.62
CA GLN A 578 -2.80 -23.24 -48.59
C GLN A 578 -3.98 -22.78 -47.71
N ALA A 579 -5.18 -23.26 -48.01
CA ALA A 579 -6.30 -23.13 -47.09
C ALA A 579 -6.19 -24.22 -46.01
N LEU A 580 -6.18 -23.81 -44.74
CA LEU A 580 -6.40 -24.74 -43.63
C LEU A 580 -7.88 -25.15 -43.63
N SER A 581 -8.15 -26.44 -43.75
CA SER A 581 -9.49 -27.00 -43.61
C SER A 581 -9.53 -27.93 -42.42
N LEU A 582 -10.43 -27.63 -41.49
CA LEU A 582 -10.74 -28.45 -40.34
C LEU A 582 -12.11 -29.10 -40.56
N VAL A 583 -12.12 -30.41 -40.75
CA VAL A 583 -13.36 -31.21 -40.83
C VAL A 583 -13.32 -32.20 -39.68
N THR A 584 -14.26 -32.06 -38.74
CA THR A 584 -14.21 -32.73 -37.43
C THR A 584 -12.89 -32.45 -36.71
N ASN A 585 -12.11 -33.48 -36.39
CA ASN A 585 -10.89 -33.39 -35.57
C ASN A 585 -9.63 -33.54 -36.42
N THR A 586 -9.74 -33.50 -37.73
CA THR A 586 -8.62 -33.73 -38.62
C THR A 586 -8.30 -32.43 -39.33
N LEU A 587 -7.16 -31.83 -38.97
CA LEU A 587 -6.66 -30.65 -39.65
C LEU A 587 -5.91 -31.08 -40.91
N SER A 588 -6.36 -30.57 -42.04
CA SER A 588 -5.77 -30.84 -43.34
C SER A 588 -5.37 -29.54 -44.03
N ILE A 589 -4.25 -29.58 -44.74
CA ILE A 589 -3.84 -28.54 -45.68
C ILE A 589 -4.14 -29.08 -47.07
N THR A 590 -4.85 -28.30 -47.87
CA THR A 590 -5.22 -28.71 -49.23
C THR A 590 -3.96 -29.03 -50.04
N GLY A 591 -3.87 -30.24 -50.61
CA GLY A 591 -2.72 -30.70 -51.38
C GLY A 591 -1.67 -31.53 -50.65
N ASN A 592 -1.81 -31.77 -49.34
CA ASN A 592 -0.97 -32.71 -48.60
C ASN A 592 -1.79 -33.94 -48.14
N ALA A 593 -1.35 -35.15 -48.49
CA ALA A 593 -1.99 -36.39 -48.08
C ALA A 593 -1.85 -36.68 -46.57
N SER A 594 -0.91 -36.00 -45.91
CA SER A 594 -0.67 -36.11 -44.47
C SER A 594 -1.64 -35.21 -43.73
N THR A 595 -2.55 -35.82 -42.97
CA THR A 595 -3.45 -35.11 -42.08
C THR A 595 -2.93 -35.13 -40.65
N VAL A 596 -3.21 -34.09 -39.89
CA VAL A 596 -2.94 -34.07 -38.45
C VAL A 596 -4.24 -34.45 -37.73
N ASP A 597 -4.24 -35.62 -37.10
CA ASP A 597 -5.33 -36.03 -36.22
C ASP A 597 -5.21 -35.28 -34.89
N LEU A 598 -6.11 -34.33 -34.68
CA LEU A 598 -6.22 -33.56 -33.46
C LEU A 598 -7.15 -34.24 -32.43
N ALA A 599 -7.68 -35.44 -32.70
CA ALA A 599 -8.59 -36.12 -31.78
C ALA A 599 -7.98 -36.34 -30.38
N SER A 600 -6.66 -36.51 -30.27
CA SER A 600 -5.95 -36.60 -28.98
C SER A 600 -5.74 -35.25 -28.27
N TYR A 601 -5.97 -34.13 -28.96
CA TYR A 601 -5.86 -32.76 -28.44
C TYR A 601 -7.24 -32.08 -28.30
N LEU A 602 -8.31 -32.78 -28.66
CA LEU A 602 -9.72 -32.37 -28.53
C LEU A 602 -10.40 -32.98 -27.28
N ASP A 603 -9.62 -33.46 -26.31
CA ASP A 603 -10.16 -33.91 -25.02
C ASP A 603 -10.69 -32.78 -24.14
N ASN A 604 -10.75 -31.53 -24.63
CA ASN A 604 -11.47 -30.45 -23.97
C ASN A 604 -13.01 -30.58 -24.07
N THR A 605 -13.53 -31.81 -24.13
CA THR A 605 -14.94 -32.12 -23.90
C THR A 605 -15.26 -32.08 -22.39
N ASP A 606 -14.85 -30.99 -21.73
CA ASP A 606 -15.20 -30.72 -20.34
C ASP A 606 -16.58 -30.05 -20.22
N THR A 607 -17.49 -30.28 -21.16
CA THR A 607 -18.93 -30.26 -20.82
C THR A 607 -19.27 -31.56 -20.10
N GLN A 608 -18.75 -31.63 -18.88
CA GLN A 608 -19.14 -32.64 -17.90
C GLN A 608 -20.52 -32.23 -17.38
N ASP A 609 -21.56 -32.85 -17.93
CA ASP A 609 -22.90 -32.69 -17.36
C ASP A 609 -22.88 -33.30 -15.96
N LEU A 610 -22.93 -32.43 -14.95
CA LEU A 610 -23.13 -32.83 -13.58
C LEU A 610 -24.59 -33.28 -13.45
N SER A 611 -24.78 -34.60 -13.35
CA SER A 611 -26.10 -35.17 -13.06
C SER A 611 -26.13 -35.72 -11.64
N LEU A 612 -27.14 -35.30 -10.90
CA LEU A 612 -27.45 -35.84 -9.57
C LEU A 612 -28.69 -36.73 -9.71
N SER A 613 -28.50 -38.03 -9.48
CA SER A 613 -29.60 -39.01 -9.44
C SER A 613 -29.58 -39.72 -8.09
N GLY A 614 -30.55 -39.40 -7.23
CA GLY A 614 -30.56 -39.85 -5.84
C GLY A 614 -29.43 -39.20 -5.02
N SER A 615 -28.51 -40.03 -4.53
CA SER A 615 -27.35 -39.64 -3.70
C SER A 615 -26.06 -39.48 -4.47
N THR A 616 -26.02 -39.89 -5.74
CA THR A 616 -24.76 -40.04 -6.48
C THR A 616 -24.60 -38.88 -7.44
N LEU A 617 -23.58 -38.06 -7.20
CA LEU A 617 -23.17 -37.00 -8.12
C LEU A 617 -22.21 -37.61 -9.15
N SER A 618 -22.62 -37.57 -10.42
CA SER A 618 -21.88 -38.19 -11.50
C SER A 618 -21.54 -37.16 -12.57
N ILE A 619 -20.30 -37.22 -13.06
CA ILE A 619 -19.90 -36.56 -14.30
C ILE A 619 -20.11 -37.55 -15.45
N SER A 620 -20.47 -37.05 -16.64
CA SER A 620 -20.58 -37.88 -17.85
C SER A 620 -19.30 -38.70 -18.06
N ASN A 621 -19.43 -40.03 -18.10
CA ASN A 621 -18.35 -41.04 -18.21
C ASN A 621 -17.41 -41.20 -17.00
N GLY A 622 -17.71 -40.60 -15.83
CA GLY A 622 -16.97 -40.81 -14.59
C GLY A 622 -17.60 -41.85 -13.66
N THR A 623 -16.83 -42.34 -12.68
CA THR A 623 -17.40 -43.11 -11.55
C THR A 623 -18.09 -42.14 -10.59
N GLY A 624 -19.41 -42.29 -10.42
CA GLY A 624 -20.21 -41.41 -9.55
C GLY A 624 -19.70 -41.39 -8.12
N VAL A 625 -19.66 -40.21 -7.52
CA VAL A 625 -19.32 -40.01 -6.11
C VAL A 625 -20.60 -40.17 -5.30
N ASP A 626 -20.58 -41.12 -4.36
CA ASP A 626 -21.70 -41.30 -3.43
C ASP A 626 -21.68 -40.17 -2.39
N LEU A 627 -22.65 -39.27 -2.49
CA LEU A 627 -22.89 -38.19 -1.53
C LEU A 627 -23.90 -38.62 -0.46
N SER A 628 -24.18 -39.92 -0.28
CA SER A 628 -25.05 -40.40 0.80
C SER A 628 -24.59 -39.93 2.20
N THR A 629 -23.28 -39.71 2.39
CA THR A 629 -22.70 -39.10 3.60
C THR A 629 -23.03 -37.62 3.80
N LEU A 630 -23.56 -36.95 2.77
CA LEU A 630 -24.09 -35.57 2.81
C LEU A 630 -25.62 -35.55 2.81
N GLN A 631 -26.27 -36.69 2.55
CA GLN A 631 -27.72 -36.84 2.37
C GLN A 631 -28.44 -37.43 3.61
N ASP A 632 -27.73 -37.64 4.72
CA ASP A 632 -28.34 -37.96 6.02
C ASP A 632 -29.07 -36.76 6.67
N GLY A 633 -29.07 -35.60 6.00
CA GLY A 633 -29.75 -34.39 6.46
C GLY A 633 -28.99 -33.62 7.54
N THR A 634 -27.71 -33.92 7.79
CA THR A 634 -26.88 -33.17 8.75
C THR A 634 -26.05 -32.04 8.13
N GLY A 635 -26.12 -31.88 6.80
CA GLY A 635 -25.37 -30.88 6.03
C GLY A 635 -25.94 -29.46 5.98
N THR A 636 -26.87 -29.09 6.86
CA THR A 636 -27.23 -27.68 7.11
C THR A 636 -26.64 -27.27 8.45
N ASP A 637 -25.61 -26.43 8.42
CA ASP A 637 -24.90 -25.91 9.59
C ASP A 637 -25.71 -24.95 10.47
N ALA A 638 -27.04 -24.97 10.38
CA ALA A 638 -27.92 -24.23 11.28
C ALA A 638 -28.06 -24.98 12.61
N GLN A 639 -26.95 -25.13 13.33
CA GLN A 639 -26.90 -25.57 14.73
C GLN A 639 -27.46 -24.45 15.62
N ASN A 640 -28.78 -24.25 15.58
CA ASN A 640 -29.43 -23.29 16.45
C ASN A 640 -29.38 -23.80 17.90
N LEU A 641 -29.18 -22.87 18.84
CA LEU A 641 -29.34 -23.15 20.26
C LEU A 641 -30.83 -23.36 20.54
N THR A 642 -31.23 -24.60 20.81
CA THR A 642 -32.64 -24.95 21.06
C THR A 642 -33.05 -24.59 22.48
N SER A 643 -32.10 -24.65 23.43
CA SER A 643 -32.27 -24.13 24.78
C SER A 643 -30.93 -23.97 25.48
N ALA A 644 -30.87 -23.05 26.44
CA ALA A 644 -29.78 -22.96 27.41
C ALA A 644 -30.41 -23.04 28.80
N SER A 645 -30.01 -24.03 29.59
CA SER A 645 -30.56 -24.28 30.92
C SER A 645 -29.45 -24.36 31.96
N LEU A 646 -29.62 -23.62 33.06
CA LEU A 646 -28.67 -23.58 34.15
C LEU A 646 -29.19 -24.47 35.29
N SER A 647 -28.36 -25.43 35.72
CA SER A 647 -28.65 -26.26 36.90
C SER A 647 -27.43 -26.26 37.83
N GLY A 648 -27.59 -25.66 39.01
CA GLY A 648 -26.44 -25.35 39.87
C GLY A 648 -25.46 -24.43 39.15
N ASN A 649 -24.19 -24.84 39.09
CA ASN A 649 -23.11 -24.09 38.41
C ASN A 649 -22.88 -24.54 36.97
N THR A 650 -23.69 -25.45 36.43
CA THR A 650 -23.48 -25.97 35.08
C THR A 650 -24.54 -25.42 34.12
N LEU A 651 -24.07 -24.69 33.11
CA LEU A 651 -24.90 -24.26 31.99
C LEU A 651 -24.88 -25.35 30.92
N THR A 652 -26.02 -26.00 30.72
CA THR A 652 -26.21 -26.96 29.63
C THR A 652 -26.84 -26.27 28.44
N VAL A 653 -26.12 -26.21 27.34
CA VAL A 653 -26.55 -25.64 26.06
C VAL A 653 -26.95 -26.79 25.13
N ALA A 654 -28.23 -26.86 24.80
CA ALA A 654 -28.77 -27.86 23.88
C ALA A 654 -28.69 -27.32 22.44
N ILE A 655 -28.07 -28.11 21.57
CA ILE A 655 -27.86 -27.78 20.16
C ILE A 655 -28.80 -28.65 19.33
N GLU A 656 -29.52 -28.06 18.38
CA GLU A 656 -30.40 -28.81 17.49
C GLU A 656 -29.61 -29.92 16.76
N ASN A 657 -30.06 -31.17 16.91
CA ASN A 657 -29.42 -32.36 16.33
C ASN A 657 -27.95 -32.61 16.76
N GLY A 658 -27.49 -31.98 17.86
CA GLY A 658 -26.16 -32.15 18.45
C GLY A 658 -26.19 -32.72 19.87
N THR A 659 -25.02 -33.11 20.39
CA THR A 659 -24.88 -33.44 21.82
C THR A 659 -24.80 -32.15 22.64
N SER A 660 -25.61 -32.04 23.69
CA SER A 660 -25.60 -30.86 24.55
C SER A 660 -24.23 -30.66 25.21
N VAL A 661 -23.79 -29.40 25.28
CA VAL A 661 -22.52 -29.02 25.88
C VAL A 661 -22.76 -28.49 27.29
N ASN A 662 -21.99 -28.99 28.25
CA ASN A 662 -22.00 -28.52 29.63
C ASN A 662 -20.83 -27.58 29.86
N VAL A 663 -21.13 -26.34 30.27
CA VAL A 663 -20.16 -25.33 30.66
C VAL A 663 -20.20 -25.21 32.18
N ASP A 664 -19.07 -25.50 32.83
CA ASP A 664 -18.91 -25.27 34.27
C ASP A 664 -18.63 -23.80 34.54
N LEU A 665 -19.56 -23.14 35.22
CA LEU A 665 -19.47 -21.74 35.60
C LEU A 665 -18.91 -21.54 37.01
N SER A 666 -18.57 -22.63 37.72
CA SER A 666 -17.97 -22.57 39.06
C SER A 666 -16.74 -21.63 39.15
N PRO A 667 -15.82 -21.57 38.15
CA PRO A 667 -14.68 -20.65 38.23
C PRO A 667 -15.08 -19.16 38.30
N ILE A 668 -16.16 -18.79 37.59
CA ILE A 668 -16.65 -17.40 37.56
C ILE A 668 -17.48 -17.12 38.83
N LEU A 669 -18.34 -18.06 39.22
CA LEU A 669 -19.21 -17.93 40.40
C LEU A 669 -18.39 -17.89 41.70
N ASN A 670 -17.37 -18.73 41.84
CA ASN A 670 -16.49 -18.74 43.01
C ASN A 670 -15.70 -17.43 43.14
N THR A 671 -15.27 -16.85 42.01
CA THR A 671 -14.58 -15.56 42.00
C THR A 671 -15.52 -14.44 42.46
N LEU A 672 -16.76 -14.45 41.98
CA LEU A 672 -17.77 -13.44 42.36
C LEU A 672 -18.23 -13.59 43.82
N GLU A 673 -18.40 -14.81 44.32
CA GLU A 673 -18.69 -15.09 45.73
C GLU A 673 -17.55 -14.65 46.65
N SER A 674 -16.29 -14.85 46.24
CA SER A 674 -15.12 -14.37 46.98
C SER A 674 -15.07 -12.84 47.01
N GLN A 675 -15.40 -12.18 45.90
CA GLN A 675 -15.47 -10.72 45.83
C GLN A 675 -16.59 -10.14 46.70
N ASN A 676 -17.79 -10.74 46.66
CA ASN A 676 -18.90 -10.34 47.53
C ASN A 676 -18.58 -10.53 49.01
N THR A 677 -17.88 -11.61 49.37
CA THR A 677 -17.42 -11.85 50.75
C THR A 677 -16.38 -10.82 51.19
N ALA A 678 -15.44 -10.45 50.30
CA ALA A 678 -14.45 -9.42 50.57
C ALA A 678 -15.10 -8.04 50.73
N GLN A 679 -16.07 -7.70 49.87
CA GLN A 679 -16.84 -6.46 49.98
C GLN A 679 -17.66 -6.41 51.26
N GLN A 680 -18.30 -7.51 51.66
CA GLN A 680 -19.03 -7.56 52.93
C GLN A 680 -18.10 -7.35 54.13
N THR A 681 -16.89 -7.92 54.08
CA THR A 681 -15.87 -7.69 55.12
C THR A 681 -15.45 -6.22 55.21
N GLN A 682 -15.32 -5.54 54.06
CA GLN A 682 -15.03 -4.10 54.02
C GLN A 682 -16.19 -3.25 54.56
N ILE A 683 -17.43 -3.63 54.25
CA ILE A 683 -18.63 -2.95 54.77
C ILE A 683 -18.69 -3.10 56.29
N ASP A 684 -18.41 -4.28 56.83
CA ASP A 684 -18.43 -4.54 58.27
C ASP A 684 -17.32 -3.76 59.01
N ASP A 685 -16.13 -3.63 58.40
CA ASP A 685 -15.06 -2.75 58.90
C ASP A 685 -15.51 -1.28 58.91
N LEU A 686 -16.11 -0.80 57.82
CA LEU A 686 -16.61 0.57 57.71
C LEU A 686 -17.71 0.86 58.73
N ILE A 687 -18.65 -0.06 58.94
CA ILE A 687 -19.69 0.06 59.98
C ILE A 687 -19.06 0.11 61.36
N THR A 688 -18.03 -0.71 61.62
CA THR A 688 -17.31 -0.70 62.90
C THR A 688 -16.61 0.64 63.12
N ARG A 689 -15.91 1.15 62.12
CA ARG A 689 -15.25 2.46 62.15
C ARG A 689 -16.23 3.60 62.31
N LEU A 690 -17.38 3.55 61.63
CA LEU A 690 -18.46 4.51 61.78
C LEU A 690 -19.02 4.49 63.21
N THR A 691 -19.28 3.31 63.76
CA THR A 691 -19.76 3.14 65.15
C THR A 691 -18.77 3.73 66.17
N ILE A 692 -17.47 3.54 65.95
CA ILE A 692 -16.40 4.15 66.77
C ILE A 692 -16.37 5.67 66.61
N LEU A 693 -16.59 6.18 65.39
CA LEU A 693 -16.66 7.62 65.12
C LEU A 693 -17.88 8.27 65.78
N GLU A 694 -19.04 7.64 65.68
CA GLU A 694 -20.29 8.07 66.31
C GLU A 694 -20.15 8.06 67.84
N ALA A 695 -19.48 7.05 68.41
CA ALA A 695 -19.16 7.00 69.84
C ALA A 695 -18.16 8.10 70.25
N CYS A 696 -17.16 8.42 69.43
CA CYS A 696 -16.23 9.54 69.66
C CYS A 696 -16.92 10.90 69.55
N ALA A 697 -17.80 11.09 68.56
CA ALA A 697 -18.58 12.31 68.38
C ALA A 697 -19.51 12.59 69.58
N CYS A 698 -19.94 11.53 70.28
CA CYS A 698 -20.73 11.62 71.51
C CYS A 698 -19.89 12.02 72.74
N GLN A 699 -18.56 11.86 72.71
CA GLN A 699 -17.66 12.26 73.80
C GLN A 699 -17.14 13.71 73.68
N THR A 700 -17.27 14.36 72.52
CA THR A 700 -16.80 15.74 72.29
C THR A 700 -17.89 16.82 72.37
N LEU A 701 -19.09 16.49 72.84
CA LEU A 701 -20.17 17.45 73.07
C LEU A 701 -20.39 17.73 74.57
N ASP A 702 -19.30 17.86 75.31
CA ASP A 702 -19.34 18.56 76.59
C ASP A 702 -18.55 19.87 76.45
N THR A 703 -19.26 20.96 76.76
CA THR A 703 -18.82 22.34 76.98
C THR A 703 -18.85 23.38 75.82
N GLU A 704 -19.72 24.36 76.10
CA GLU A 704 -19.73 25.80 75.80
C GLU A 704 -20.62 26.37 74.68
N GLU A 705 -21.53 27.24 75.14
CA GLU A 705 -22.52 28.03 74.43
C GLU A 705 -21.91 28.85 73.29
N VAL A 706 -22.39 28.65 72.05
CA VAL A 706 -22.41 29.73 71.04
C VAL A 706 -23.71 29.70 70.22
N ASN A 707 -24.53 30.70 70.52
CA ASN A 707 -25.42 31.48 69.68
C ASN A 707 -25.86 30.94 68.29
N THR A 708 -27.18 30.89 68.14
CA THR A 708 -27.95 30.48 66.97
C THR A 708 -27.71 31.34 65.72
N ASN A 709 -27.21 30.72 64.64
CA ASN A 709 -27.44 31.18 63.26
C ASN A 709 -27.65 29.96 62.36
N ARG A 710 -28.91 29.64 62.08
CA ARG A 710 -29.30 28.58 61.13
C ARG A 710 -28.93 29.01 59.70
N ASN A 711 -27.79 28.54 59.21
CA ASN A 711 -27.51 28.42 57.77
C ASN A 711 -27.80 26.98 57.30
N SER A 712 -28.97 26.47 57.64
CA SER A 712 -29.42 25.16 57.16
C SER A 712 -29.99 25.35 55.75
N GLY A 713 -29.36 24.73 54.75
CA GLY A 713 -29.89 24.68 53.38
C GLY A 713 -31.27 24.00 53.31
N PRO A 714 -31.85 23.80 52.10
CA PRO A 714 -33.14 23.13 51.98
C PRO A 714 -33.07 21.70 52.54
N ILE A 715 -34.11 21.27 53.25
CA ILE A 715 -34.20 19.95 53.91
C ILE A 715 -35.48 19.25 53.46
N LEU A 716 -35.37 17.96 53.14
CA LEU A 716 -36.51 17.07 52.89
C LEU A 716 -36.58 16.01 53.99
N TYR A 717 -37.72 15.93 54.68
CA TYR A 717 -37.91 14.96 55.75
C TYR A 717 -38.56 13.66 55.24
N GLN A 718 -38.38 12.59 56.02
CA GLN A 718 -39.03 11.31 55.77
C GLN A 718 -40.55 11.44 55.95
N ASN A 719 -41.32 10.77 55.08
CA ASN A 719 -42.77 10.78 55.13
C ASN A 719 -43.27 9.99 56.35
N ILE A 720 -44.38 10.44 56.94
CA ILE A 720 -44.98 9.81 58.12
C ILE A 720 -46.48 9.63 57.88
N PRO A 721 -47.03 8.41 58.03
CA PRO A 721 -46.32 7.15 58.29
C PRO A 721 -45.55 6.62 57.07
N ASN A 722 -44.54 5.77 57.29
CA ASN A 722 -43.85 5.00 56.24
C ASN A 722 -43.50 3.61 56.79
N PRO A 723 -44.12 2.51 56.32
CA PRO A 723 -45.10 2.42 55.23
C PRO A 723 -46.44 3.12 55.51
N PHE A 724 -47.23 3.37 54.47
CA PHE A 724 -48.58 3.95 54.59
C PHE A 724 -49.58 3.34 53.61
N ASN A 725 -50.86 3.44 53.96
CA ASN A 725 -51.99 3.10 53.10
C ASN A 725 -52.96 4.30 53.08
N GLY A 726 -53.21 4.86 51.91
CA GLY A 726 -54.01 6.08 51.73
C GLY A 726 -53.13 7.33 51.77
N THR A 727 -53.12 8.07 52.88
CA THR A 727 -52.43 9.38 52.95
C THR A 727 -51.20 9.36 53.87
N THR A 728 -50.10 9.95 53.40
CA THR A 728 -48.90 10.26 54.21
C THR A 728 -48.64 11.76 54.24
N SER A 729 -47.98 12.26 55.29
CA SER A 729 -47.45 13.62 55.30
C SER A 729 -45.96 13.64 54.99
N ILE A 730 -45.49 14.70 54.33
CA ILE A 730 -44.09 14.95 53.95
C ILE A 730 -43.75 16.36 54.39
N LYS A 731 -42.88 16.48 55.39
CA LYS A 731 -42.34 17.77 55.83
C LYS A 731 -41.15 18.18 54.97
N TYR A 732 -41.00 19.47 54.74
CA TYR A 732 -39.86 20.05 54.06
C TYR A 732 -39.55 21.44 54.60
N TYR A 733 -38.29 21.85 54.47
CA TYR A 733 -37.85 23.23 54.71
C TYR A 733 -37.15 23.73 53.46
N VAL A 734 -37.68 24.81 52.85
CA VAL A 734 -36.97 25.51 51.76
C VAL A 734 -36.77 26.96 52.19
N PRO A 735 -35.52 27.45 52.34
CA PRO A 735 -35.27 28.84 52.64
C PRO A 735 -36.00 29.80 51.69
N THR A 736 -36.61 30.86 52.24
CA THR A 736 -37.42 31.83 51.46
C THR A 736 -36.61 32.65 50.45
N ILE A 737 -35.28 32.51 50.42
CA ILE A 737 -34.39 33.10 49.43
C ILE A 737 -34.55 32.46 48.04
N TYR A 738 -35.05 31.22 47.97
CA TYR A 738 -35.31 30.54 46.70
C TYR A 738 -36.67 30.98 46.14
N LYS A 739 -36.85 30.88 44.82
CA LYS A 739 -38.08 31.33 44.14
C LYS A 739 -38.88 30.17 43.56
N ARG A 740 -38.25 29.03 43.30
CA ARG A 740 -38.87 27.85 42.70
C ARG A 740 -38.41 26.58 43.40
N ALA A 741 -39.35 25.80 43.90
CA ALA A 741 -39.11 24.46 44.42
C ALA A 741 -40.23 23.51 44.02
N ALA A 742 -39.91 22.23 43.85
CA ALA A 742 -40.87 21.19 43.52
C ALA A 742 -40.47 19.86 44.15
N ILE A 743 -41.45 19.03 44.51
CA ILE A 743 -41.23 17.63 44.89
C ILE A 743 -41.73 16.75 43.75
N VAL A 744 -40.84 15.91 43.24
CA VAL A 744 -41.10 15.00 42.12
C VAL A 744 -41.18 13.58 42.66
N PHE A 745 -42.28 12.90 42.39
CA PHE A 745 -42.54 11.51 42.75
C PHE A 745 -42.21 10.61 41.57
N SER A 746 -41.54 9.48 41.82
CA SER A 746 -41.09 8.55 40.78
C SER A 746 -41.15 7.09 41.24
N ASN A 747 -41.30 6.17 40.29
CA ASN A 747 -41.23 4.73 40.56
C ASN A 747 -39.77 4.24 40.59
N THR A 748 -39.57 2.95 40.87
CA THR A 748 -38.24 2.31 40.91
C THR A 748 -37.50 2.31 39.57
N ALA A 749 -38.22 2.49 38.45
CA ALA A 749 -37.63 2.64 37.11
C ALA A 749 -37.27 4.11 36.77
N GLY A 750 -37.46 5.05 37.70
CA GLY A 750 -37.16 6.47 37.52
C GLY A 750 -38.19 7.25 36.70
N GLN A 751 -39.35 6.65 36.38
CA GLN A 751 -40.43 7.33 35.68
C GLN A 751 -41.15 8.28 36.64
N VAL A 752 -41.37 9.52 36.22
CA VAL A 752 -42.08 10.54 37.00
C VAL A 752 -43.57 10.21 37.04
N ILE A 753 -44.09 10.08 38.27
CA ILE A 753 -45.49 9.78 38.56
C ILE A 753 -46.27 11.07 38.78
N ASP A 754 -45.68 11.99 39.54
CA ASP A 754 -46.27 13.28 39.84
C ASP A 754 -45.20 14.34 40.12
N ASN A 755 -45.52 15.60 39.88
CA ASN A 755 -44.63 16.73 40.10
C ASN A 755 -45.39 17.89 40.74
N VAL A 756 -45.14 18.08 42.05
CA VAL A 756 -45.84 19.07 42.85
C VAL A 756 -44.95 20.29 43.03
N SER A 757 -45.34 21.41 42.42
CA SER A 757 -44.69 22.70 42.64
C SER A 757 -45.04 23.27 44.02
N LEU A 758 -44.02 23.59 44.82
CA LEU A 758 -44.17 24.12 46.17
C LEU A 758 -44.41 25.62 46.12
N LYS A 759 -45.58 26.07 46.59
CA LYS A 759 -45.96 27.49 46.61
C LYS A 759 -45.55 28.18 47.92
N ASP A 760 -45.53 27.45 49.02
CA ASP A 760 -45.20 27.96 50.34
C ASP A 760 -43.76 27.57 50.69
N LEU A 761 -42.90 28.58 50.80
CA LEU A 761 -41.49 28.44 51.18
C LEU A 761 -41.33 28.70 52.68
N GLY A 762 -40.34 28.09 53.31
CA GLY A 762 -40.20 27.96 54.75
C GLY A 762 -40.39 26.52 55.20
N GLU A 763 -40.70 26.33 56.50
CA GLU A 763 -41.00 25.01 57.06
C GLU A 763 -42.47 24.69 56.84
N ASN A 764 -42.74 23.71 55.97
CA ASN A 764 -44.09 23.36 55.55
C ASN A 764 -44.25 21.84 55.47
N GLU A 765 -45.50 21.41 55.40
CA GLU A 765 -45.89 20.01 55.31
C GLU A 765 -46.89 19.85 54.17
N MET A 766 -46.67 18.85 53.31
CA MET A 766 -47.61 18.46 52.28
C MET A 766 -48.13 17.06 52.53
N PHE A 767 -49.34 16.78 52.05
CA PHE A 767 -49.93 15.46 52.12
C PHE A 767 -49.94 14.82 50.74
N PHE A 768 -49.59 13.54 50.70
CA PHE A 768 -49.59 12.73 49.49
C PHE A 768 -50.55 11.56 49.65
N ASN A 769 -51.40 11.33 48.65
CA ASN A 769 -52.39 10.26 48.64
C ASN A 769 -52.02 9.19 47.60
N SER A 770 -52.00 7.93 48.02
CA SER A 770 -51.67 6.76 47.21
C SER A 770 -52.86 6.07 46.55
N ASP A 771 -54.10 6.56 46.67
CA ASP A 771 -55.32 5.88 46.20
C ASP A 771 -55.30 5.43 44.73
N SER A 772 -54.50 6.09 43.88
CA SER A 772 -54.35 5.77 42.45
C SER A 772 -53.08 4.99 42.10
N LEU A 773 -52.29 4.59 43.09
CA LEU A 773 -51.00 3.92 42.91
C LEU A 773 -51.03 2.50 43.46
N ALA A 774 -50.36 1.58 42.78
CA ALA A 774 -50.23 0.21 43.25
C ALA A 774 -49.30 0.14 44.47
N ALA A 775 -49.55 -0.82 45.37
CA ALA A 775 -48.67 -1.14 46.48
C ALA A 775 -47.24 -1.42 45.98
N GLY A 776 -46.24 -0.83 46.65
CA GLY A 776 -44.86 -0.90 46.18
C GLY A 776 -43.96 0.22 46.70
N MET A 777 -42.74 0.23 46.19
CA MET A 777 -41.71 1.20 46.56
C MET A 777 -41.69 2.38 45.59
N TYR A 778 -41.64 3.58 46.15
CA TYR A 778 -41.58 4.83 45.39
C TYR A 778 -40.55 5.79 46.00
N TYR A 779 -40.15 6.78 45.22
CA TYR A 779 -39.23 7.83 45.66
C TYR A 779 -39.85 9.21 45.46
N TYR A 780 -39.61 10.13 46.38
CA TYR A 780 -39.92 11.53 46.23
C TYR A 780 -38.66 12.38 46.42
N THR A 781 -38.45 13.33 45.52
CA THR A 781 -37.20 14.09 45.41
C THR A 781 -37.50 15.58 45.43
N LEU A 782 -36.80 16.32 46.30
CA LEU A 782 -36.90 17.78 46.35
C LEU A 782 -35.93 18.41 45.35
N PHE A 783 -36.48 19.23 44.46
CA PHE A 783 -35.73 20.08 43.55
C PHE A 783 -35.92 21.55 43.94
N VAL A 784 -34.83 22.30 44.03
CA VAL A 784 -34.84 23.75 44.28
C VAL A 784 -34.05 24.42 43.16
N GLU A 785 -34.66 25.40 42.47
CA GLU A 785 -34.11 26.07 41.27
C GLU A 785 -33.60 25.07 40.20
N GLY A 786 -34.27 23.93 40.06
CA GLY A 786 -33.92 22.88 39.10
C GLY A 786 -32.78 21.95 39.53
N LYS A 787 -32.17 22.15 40.71
CA LYS A 787 -31.15 21.25 41.27
C LYS A 787 -31.77 20.28 42.26
N LYS A 788 -31.40 19.01 42.15
CA LYS A 788 -31.76 17.95 43.10
C LYS A 788 -31.08 18.24 44.45
N ILE A 789 -31.87 18.28 45.52
CA ILE A 789 -31.37 18.48 46.89
C ILE A 789 -31.25 17.15 47.62
N ASP A 790 -32.34 16.40 47.72
CA ASP A 790 -32.42 15.14 48.47
C ASP A 790 -33.57 14.29 47.93
N SER A 791 -33.44 12.96 48.08
CA SER A 791 -34.44 11.97 47.68
C SER A 791 -34.74 11.05 48.86
N LYS A 792 -36.01 10.79 49.13
CA LYS A 792 -36.45 9.85 50.17
C LYS A 792 -37.31 8.75 49.57
N LYS A 793 -37.26 7.58 50.20
CA LYS A 793 -38.02 6.39 49.83
C LYS A 793 -39.34 6.38 50.60
N MET A 794 -40.44 6.08 49.94
CA MET A 794 -41.74 5.80 50.55
C MET A 794 -42.25 4.43 50.14
N ILE A 795 -42.97 3.76 51.03
CA ILE A 795 -43.55 2.42 50.83
C ILE A 795 -45.06 2.55 50.95
N ILE A 796 -45.76 2.15 49.89
CA ILE A 796 -47.23 2.10 49.83
C ILE A 796 -47.64 0.64 50.05
N GLU A 797 -48.53 0.39 51.02
CA GLU A 797 -49.07 -0.93 51.36
C GLU A 797 -50.31 -1.32 50.57
#